data_AF-A0A8D0WXC0-F1
#
_entry.id   AF-A0A8D0WXC0-F1
#
_cell.length_a   1.000
_cell.length_b   1.000
_cell.length_c   1.000
_cell.angle_alpha   90.00
_cell.angle_beta   90.00
_cell.angle_gamma   90.00
#
_symmetry.space_group_name_H-M   'P 1'
#
loop_
_entity.id
_entity.type
_entity.pdbx_description
1 polymer ?
#
loop_
_entity_poly.entity_id
_entity_poly.type
_entity_poly.pdbx_seq_one_letter_code
_entity_poly.pdbx_strand_id
1 'polypeptide(L)'
;MKLSRQFTVFGSAIFCVVIFSLYLMLDRGHLDYPKSPRREGSFPQGQLSLLQEKIDHLERLLAENNEIISNIKDSVINLSESVEDGPKNSQGNFSQGFGSPLLSSKQLSLTVDSEDCLFASQSGSQRSDVQMLDVYSLIPFDNPDGGVWKQGFDITYRADEWDTKPLQVFVVPHSHNDPGWLKTFDDYFREKTQYIFNNMVIKLKEDPRRKFMWSEISYLSKWWETIDLQKKDAVKSLLENGQFEIVTGGWVMPDEAGTHYFALIDQLIEGHQWLEKNLGVKPRSGWAIDPFGHSPTMTYLLKRAGFSHMLIQRVHYAVKKHFSLHKTLEFFWRQNWDLGSGTDIFCHMMPFYSYDIPHTCGPDPKICCQFDFKRLPGGRYGCPWGVPPETIYPGNVQNRAEMLLDQYRKKSKLFRTTVVLAPLGDDFRYCERTEWDHQFKNYQLLFDYMNSHPQYNVKIQFGTLSDYFDALDKEDAANRKNSQSMFPVLSGDFFTYADRDDHYWSGYFTSRPFYKRMDRILESHLRAAEVLYYFALKQAQQYKISKFLSSSLYVALTEARRNLGLFQHHDAITGTAKDWVVVDYGTRLFHSLMNLKKIIGHSALLLILKDKHLYDSYSFDTFLEMDLKQRTQSSLPQKNVISLSTEPRYLVVSNPSEQDRNSVVSVYVSSPKAQVFSASGKPVEIQMSAVWDTASAISQTAYEISFLAQIPPMGLKVYKILETASSNPHLAKYVLYNGNVANKGIFNMNIKSAQEDITLENSFIKLRFGQFGLMEEMINKEDGKSHVVKVQFSWYGTTNKKDKSGAYLFLPDGEARPYVYTTPPFVIVQHGRFYSDVTCFFEHVTHRVRLYNVHGIEGQSVEVSNVVDIRKERNHEIAMRISSSINSQNRFYTDLNGYQIQPRMTMSKLPLQANVYPMTTMAYIQDAQYRLTLLAAQSLGVSSLKSGQIEVIMDRRLMQDDNRGLEQGVHDNKITANLFRILLEKRSVVNMEEEKKSVSYPSLLSHITSSFLNHPVFPMTEKVPVPTLQLLGEFSPLMSSLPCDIHLVNLRTIQSKMILSRGGFLKAAPADSGIGGRQAFQRGSLDPPQEGL
;
A
#
# COMPACT_ATOMS: atom_id res chain seq x y z
N MET A 1 -45.35 27.63 -41.00
CA MET A 1 -45.03 26.80 -39.80
C MET A 1 -45.44 25.31 -39.91
N LYS A 2 -45.47 24.69 -41.11
CA LYS A 2 -45.62 23.23 -41.24
C LYS A 2 -44.46 22.51 -41.97
N LEU A 3 -43.51 23.22 -42.57
CA LEU A 3 -42.35 22.62 -43.25
C LEU A 3 -41.15 22.31 -42.32
N SER A 4 -40.90 23.09 -41.26
CA SER A 4 -39.68 22.87 -40.44
C SER A 4 -39.78 21.63 -39.55
N ARG A 5 -40.99 21.23 -39.13
CA ARG A 5 -41.21 20.02 -38.30
C ARG A 5 -41.01 18.71 -39.07
N GLN A 6 -41.22 18.69 -40.39
CA GLN A 6 -40.99 17.50 -41.21
C GLN A 6 -39.49 17.26 -41.47
N PHE A 7 -38.70 18.32 -41.65
CA PHE A 7 -37.25 18.20 -41.81
C PHE A 7 -36.54 17.69 -40.54
N THR A 8 -36.99 18.10 -39.35
CA THR A 8 -36.41 17.61 -38.09
C THR A 8 -36.72 16.14 -37.84
N VAL A 9 -37.92 15.67 -38.22
CA VAL A 9 -38.31 14.25 -38.08
C VAL A 9 -37.61 13.36 -39.12
N PHE A 10 -37.45 13.83 -40.36
CA PHE A 10 -36.68 13.10 -41.37
C PHE A 10 -35.18 13.06 -41.05
N GLY A 11 -34.61 14.17 -40.56
CA GLY A 11 -33.20 14.22 -40.14
C GLY A 11 -32.90 13.29 -38.96
N SER A 12 -33.79 13.22 -37.97
CA SER A 12 -33.63 12.33 -36.82
C SER A 12 -33.86 10.85 -37.17
N ALA A 13 -34.78 10.53 -38.09
CA ALA A 13 -34.95 9.17 -38.60
C ALA A 13 -33.72 8.67 -39.36
N ILE A 14 -33.13 9.51 -40.23
CA ILE A 14 -31.90 9.17 -40.98
C ILE A 14 -30.72 8.98 -40.02
N PHE A 15 -30.60 9.84 -39.00
CA PHE A 15 -29.56 9.73 -37.98
C PHE A 15 -29.67 8.42 -37.18
N CYS A 16 -30.88 8.02 -36.80
CA CYS A 16 -31.13 6.75 -36.11
C CYS A 16 -30.80 5.54 -37.01
N VAL A 17 -31.13 5.58 -38.30
CA VAL A 17 -30.81 4.48 -39.24
C VAL A 17 -29.30 4.37 -39.45
N VAL A 18 -28.57 5.48 -39.54
CA VAL A 18 -27.11 5.49 -39.68
C VAL A 18 -26.44 4.92 -38.42
N ILE A 19 -26.89 5.34 -37.23
CA ILE A 19 -26.36 4.81 -35.96
C ILE A 19 -26.69 3.32 -35.79
N PHE A 20 -27.91 2.89 -36.14
CA PHE A 20 -28.29 1.48 -36.02
C PHE A 20 -27.57 0.59 -37.05
N SER A 21 -27.27 1.14 -38.24
CA SER A 21 -26.47 0.45 -39.26
C SER A 21 -24.99 0.34 -38.87
N LEU A 22 -24.43 1.39 -38.25
CA LEU A 22 -23.08 1.38 -37.66
C LEU A 22 -22.99 0.39 -36.49
N TYR A 23 -24.02 0.33 -35.64
CA TYR A 23 -24.12 -0.64 -34.56
C TYR A 23 -24.16 -2.08 -35.09
N LEU A 24 -24.99 -2.36 -36.10
CA LEU A 24 -25.07 -3.69 -36.73
C LEU A 24 -23.79 -4.07 -37.51
N MET A 25 -23.06 -3.10 -38.07
CA MET A 25 -21.75 -3.35 -38.67
C MET A 25 -20.67 -3.66 -37.62
N LEU A 26 -20.72 -3.01 -36.46
CA LEU A 26 -19.80 -3.28 -35.35
C LEU A 26 -20.11 -4.62 -34.67
N ASP A 27 -21.39 -4.98 -34.54
CA ASP A 27 -21.84 -6.24 -33.92
C ASP A 27 -21.60 -7.47 -34.82
N ARG A 28 -21.58 -7.29 -36.15
CA ARG A 28 -21.20 -8.34 -37.12
C ARG A 28 -19.69 -8.44 -37.40
N GLY A 29 -18.87 -7.64 -36.72
CA GLY A 29 -17.40 -7.64 -36.85
C GLY A 29 -16.65 -8.68 -36.02
N HIS A 30 -17.36 -9.56 -35.30
CA HIS A 30 -16.75 -10.71 -34.63
C HIS A 30 -16.49 -11.83 -35.64
N LEU A 31 -15.26 -11.88 -36.14
CA LEU A 31 -14.74 -12.99 -36.92
C LEU A 31 -14.69 -14.26 -36.07
N ASP A 32 -15.54 -15.22 -36.42
CA ASP A 32 -15.41 -16.64 -36.10
C ASP A 32 -14.02 -17.15 -36.53
N TYR A 33 -13.29 -17.79 -35.61
CA TYR A 33 -12.09 -18.56 -35.92
C TYR A 33 -12.46 -20.03 -36.14
N PRO A 34 -12.29 -20.60 -37.36
CA PRO A 34 -12.34 -22.04 -37.55
C PRO A 34 -10.97 -22.68 -37.28
N LYS A 35 -11.06 -23.95 -36.85
CA LYS A 35 -9.97 -24.83 -36.43
C LYS A 35 -8.98 -25.18 -37.56
N SER A 36 -7.69 -24.83 -37.38
CA SER A 36 -6.45 -25.53 -37.86
C SER A 36 -6.15 -25.64 -39.38
N PRO A 37 -4.92 -26.04 -39.82
CA PRO A 37 -3.63 -25.34 -39.72
C PRO A 37 -2.89 -25.16 -41.08
N ARG A 38 -1.86 -24.28 -41.10
CA ARG A 38 -0.78 -24.05 -42.12
C ARG A 38 -1.05 -23.05 -43.28
N ARG A 39 -0.31 -21.92 -43.28
CA ARG A 39 0.80 -21.57 -44.23
C ARG A 39 1.29 -20.13 -43.97
N GLU A 40 2.60 -19.94 -44.08
CA GLU A 40 3.32 -18.66 -44.00
C GLU A 40 2.96 -17.72 -45.17
N GLY A 41 3.02 -16.39 -44.94
CA GLY A 41 3.17 -15.40 -46.02
C GLY A 41 2.45 -14.05 -45.85
N SER A 42 3.23 -12.98 -45.63
CA SER A 42 3.00 -11.53 -45.85
C SER A 42 1.76 -10.82 -45.27
N PHE A 43 2.00 -9.89 -44.33
CA PHE A 43 1.05 -8.83 -43.93
C PHE A 43 0.90 -7.77 -45.04
N PRO A 44 -0.31 -7.32 -45.42
CA PRO A 44 -0.48 -6.34 -46.49
C PRO A 44 -0.18 -4.90 -46.02
N GLN A 45 0.70 -4.20 -46.74
CA GLN A 45 1.09 -2.80 -46.53
C GLN A 45 -0.09 -1.80 -46.43
N GLY A 46 -1.29 -2.14 -46.93
CA GLY A 46 -2.46 -1.26 -46.92
C GLY A 46 -3.13 -1.08 -45.55
N GLN A 47 -2.92 -1.97 -44.57
CA GLN A 47 -3.47 -1.79 -43.22
C GLN A 47 -2.65 -0.82 -42.36
N LEU A 48 -1.34 -0.70 -42.64
CA LEU A 48 -0.46 0.24 -41.95
C LEU A 48 -0.70 1.69 -42.37
N SER A 49 -0.98 1.94 -43.66
CA SER A 49 -1.31 3.29 -44.12
C SER A 49 -2.63 3.80 -43.55
N LEU A 50 -3.63 2.92 -43.42
CA LEU A 50 -4.92 3.26 -42.82
C LEU A 50 -4.81 3.53 -41.31
N LEU A 51 -3.85 2.87 -40.63
CA LEU A 51 -3.59 3.11 -39.21
C LEU A 51 -2.84 4.43 -39.01
N GLN A 52 -1.88 4.74 -39.88
CA GLN A 52 -1.14 6.00 -39.87
C GLN A 52 -2.07 7.19 -40.13
N GLU A 53 -2.97 7.08 -41.10
CA GLU A 53 -3.94 8.14 -41.42
C GLU A 53 -4.92 8.39 -40.25
N LYS A 54 -5.26 7.35 -39.48
CA LYS A 54 -6.07 7.48 -38.25
C LYS A 54 -5.30 8.11 -37.10
N ILE A 55 -3.99 7.84 -36.98
CA ILE A 55 -3.12 8.47 -35.98
C ILE A 55 -2.97 9.96 -36.30
N ASP A 56 -2.69 10.31 -37.55
CA ASP A 56 -2.54 11.70 -38.00
C ASP A 56 -3.86 12.49 -37.83
N HIS A 57 -5.01 11.83 -38.02
CA HIS A 57 -6.32 12.43 -37.75
C HIS A 57 -6.56 12.66 -36.25
N LEU A 58 -6.17 11.71 -35.39
CA LEU A 58 -6.25 11.85 -33.94
C LEU A 58 -5.34 12.97 -33.41
N GLU A 59 -4.13 13.11 -33.97
CA GLU A 59 -3.22 14.19 -33.60
C GLU A 59 -3.77 15.58 -33.98
N ARG A 60 -4.43 15.71 -35.13
CA ARG A 60 -5.13 16.95 -35.51
C ARG A 60 -6.28 17.28 -34.56
N LEU A 61 -7.11 16.30 -34.21
CA LEU A 61 -8.21 16.52 -33.25
C LEU A 61 -7.69 16.89 -31.85
N LEU A 62 -6.52 16.38 -31.46
CA LEU A 62 -5.86 16.74 -30.21
C LEU A 62 -5.30 18.17 -30.23
N ALA A 63 -4.76 18.60 -31.38
CA ALA A 63 -4.31 19.97 -31.58
C ALA A 63 -5.48 20.97 -31.56
N GLU A 64 -6.59 20.66 -32.25
CA GLU A 64 -7.81 21.48 -32.24
C GLU A 64 -8.43 21.59 -30.83
N ASN A 65 -8.46 20.49 -30.06
CA ASN A 65 -8.94 20.54 -28.67
C ASN A 65 -8.03 21.40 -27.77
N ASN A 66 -6.72 21.38 -27.98
CA ASN A 66 -5.79 22.23 -27.22
C ASN A 66 -5.98 23.73 -27.58
N GLU A 67 -6.31 24.04 -28.84
CA GLU A 67 -6.63 25.41 -29.27
C GLU A 67 -7.97 25.89 -28.70
N ILE A 68 -8.99 25.04 -28.65
CA ILE A 68 -10.27 25.33 -27.98
C ILE A 68 -10.06 25.60 -26.48
N ILE A 69 -9.21 24.82 -25.82
CA ILE A 69 -8.87 25.02 -24.40
C ILE A 69 -8.12 26.34 -24.19
N SER A 70 -7.24 26.73 -25.11
CA SER A 70 -6.57 28.05 -25.07
C SER A 70 -7.58 29.19 -25.23
N ASN A 71 -8.51 29.08 -26.17
CA ASN A 71 -9.54 30.10 -26.40
C ASN A 71 -10.52 30.23 -25.22
N ILE A 72 -10.81 29.13 -24.51
CA ILE A 72 -11.59 29.15 -23.26
C ILE A 72 -10.80 29.85 -22.15
N LYS A 73 -9.50 29.59 -22.04
CA LYS A 73 -8.61 30.23 -21.06
C LYS A 73 -8.54 31.74 -21.27
N ASP A 74 -8.43 32.19 -22.52
CA ASP A 74 -8.36 33.62 -22.86
C ASP A 74 -9.73 34.32 -22.66
N SER A 75 -10.83 33.60 -22.89
CA SER A 75 -12.18 34.09 -22.59
C SER A 75 -12.43 34.27 -21.08
N VAL A 76 -11.84 33.40 -20.25
CA VAL A 76 -11.93 33.49 -18.78
C VAL A 76 -11.08 34.64 -18.22
N ILE A 77 -9.96 34.95 -18.87
CA ILE A 77 -9.09 36.08 -18.49
C ILE A 77 -9.79 37.42 -18.81
N ASN A 78 -10.41 37.55 -19.98
CA ASN A 78 -11.16 38.77 -20.36
C ASN A 78 -12.41 39.04 -19.49
N LEU A 79 -13.01 38.01 -18.88
CA LEU A 79 -14.11 38.16 -17.93
C LEU A 79 -13.66 38.66 -16.53
N SER A 80 -12.37 38.56 -16.22
CA SER A 80 -11.82 38.95 -14.91
C SER A 80 -11.36 40.41 -14.83
N GLU A 81 -11.25 41.13 -15.95
CA GLU A 81 -10.79 42.53 -16.00
C GLU A 81 -11.91 43.58 -16.08
N SER A 82 -13.19 43.19 -16.00
CA SER A 82 -14.33 44.10 -16.21
C SER A 82 -15.17 44.43 -14.96
N VAL A 83 -14.64 44.24 -13.75
CA VAL A 83 -15.36 44.59 -12.51
C VAL A 83 -14.49 45.35 -11.50
N GLU A 84 -14.18 46.61 -11.80
CA GLU A 84 -14.07 47.73 -10.85
C GLU A 84 -14.75 48.94 -11.57
N ASP A 85 -15.54 49.83 -10.98
CA ASP A 85 -15.28 50.56 -9.74
C ASP A 85 -16.51 51.43 -9.28
N GLY A 86 -16.59 51.71 -7.98
CA GLY A 86 -17.16 52.95 -7.39
C GLY A 86 -18.59 52.98 -6.75
N PRO A 87 -18.91 53.99 -5.89
CA PRO A 87 -18.10 54.53 -4.78
C PRO A 87 -18.89 54.95 -3.48
N LYS A 88 -18.12 55.12 -2.39
CA LYS A 88 -18.20 56.11 -1.26
C LYS A 88 -19.30 56.13 -0.15
N ASN A 89 -18.76 56.21 1.09
CA ASN A 89 -19.17 56.94 2.32
C ASN A 89 -20.38 56.46 3.16
N SER A 90 -20.14 56.08 4.42
CA SER A 90 -20.24 56.97 5.62
C SER A 90 -20.24 56.17 6.94
N GLN A 91 -19.93 56.87 8.02
CA GLN A 91 -19.58 56.41 9.38
C GLN A 91 -20.69 55.65 10.14
N GLY A 92 -20.27 54.76 11.04
CA GLY A 92 -21.10 54.20 12.12
C GLY A 92 -20.23 53.57 13.21
N ASN A 93 -20.44 53.98 14.44
CA ASN A 93 -19.54 53.85 15.60
C ASN A 93 -20.17 52.94 16.68
N PHE A 94 -19.35 52.27 17.51
CA PHE A 94 -19.67 51.56 18.78
C PHE A 94 -20.55 50.28 18.68
N SER A 95 -20.38 49.20 19.48
CA SER A 95 -19.91 49.04 20.86
C SER A 95 -19.59 47.57 21.21
N GLN A 96 -18.92 47.41 22.37
CA GLN A 96 -18.53 46.21 23.10
C GLN A 96 -19.70 45.26 23.48
N GLY A 97 -19.39 43.97 23.71
CA GLY A 97 -20.15 43.19 24.69
C GLY A 97 -20.12 41.67 24.58
N PHE A 98 -19.42 41.05 25.53
CA PHE A 98 -19.68 39.75 26.17
C PHE A 98 -19.33 38.43 25.45
N GLY A 99 -18.40 37.72 26.07
CA GLY A 99 -17.97 36.38 25.72
C GLY A 99 -18.82 35.26 26.32
N SER A 100 -18.48 34.04 25.90
CA SER A 100 -18.71 32.76 26.58
C SER A 100 -17.82 31.68 25.93
N PRO A 101 -17.54 30.58 26.64
CA PRO A 101 -16.18 30.08 26.80
C PRO A 101 -15.70 29.18 25.66
N LEU A 102 -14.38 29.22 25.47
CA LEU A 102 -13.60 28.24 24.74
C LEU A 102 -14.03 26.81 25.12
N LEU A 103 -14.70 26.13 24.19
CA LEU A 103 -14.72 24.67 24.17
C LEU A 103 -13.29 24.20 23.92
N SER A 104 -12.68 23.58 24.92
CA SER A 104 -11.39 22.93 24.80
C SER A 104 -11.45 21.92 23.65
N SER A 105 -10.72 22.18 22.57
CA SER A 105 -10.39 21.14 21.60
C SER A 105 -9.53 20.12 22.33
N LYS A 106 -10.09 18.98 22.74
CA LYS A 106 -9.28 17.81 23.06
C LYS A 106 -8.50 17.47 21.80
N GLN A 107 -7.21 17.83 21.79
CA GLN A 107 -6.26 17.46 20.75
C GLN A 107 -6.24 15.93 20.66
N LEU A 108 -6.36 15.41 19.44
CA LEU A 108 -5.96 14.04 19.10
C LEU A 108 -4.42 13.96 19.18
N SER A 109 -3.88 14.02 20.39
CA SER A 109 -2.55 13.52 20.68
C SER A 109 -2.73 12.07 21.11
N LEU A 110 -2.22 11.13 20.31
CA LEU A 110 -2.13 9.72 20.69
C LEU A 110 -1.10 9.62 21.80
N THR A 111 -1.54 9.61 23.05
CA THR A 111 -0.66 9.42 24.20
C THR A 111 -0.14 7.98 24.19
N VAL A 112 1.17 7.82 24.02
CA VAL A 112 1.85 6.53 24.25
C VAL A 112 1.85 6.31 25.75
N ASP A 113 1.29 5.19 26.22
CA ASP A 113 1.28 4.89 27.65
C ASP A 113 2.70 4.53 28.09
N SER A 114 3.05 4.89 29.32
CA SER A 114 4.33 4.52 29.93
C SER A 114 4.52 2.99 29.96
N GLU A 115 3.44 2.23 30.08
CA GLU A 115 3.45 0.76 30.01
C GLU A 115 3.84 0.24 28.62
N ASP A 116 3.48 0.95 27.55
CA ASP A 116 3.85 0.59 26.17
C ASP A 116 5.38 0.66 25.95
N CYS A 117 6.09 1.43 26.78
CA CYS A 117 7.54 1.59 26.72
C CYS A 117 8.34 0.53 27.52
N LEU A 118 7.68 -0.24 28.40
CA LEU A 118 8.32 -1.27 29.24
C LEU A 118 8.37 -2.66 28.58
N PHE A 119 8.07 -2.71 27.29
CA PHE A 119 7.71 -3.93 26.61
C PHE A 119 8.88 -4.92 26.39
N ALA A 120 10.09 -4.45 26.07
CA ALA A 120 11.25 -5.33 25.84
C ALA A 120 11.97 -5.79 27.12
N SER A 121 11.66 -5.20 28.28
CA SER A 121 12.38 -5.45 29.55
C SER A 121 11.62 -6.38 30.50
N GLN A 122 10.31 -6.57 30.31
CA GLN A 122 9.50 -7.45 31.15
C GLN A 122 9.38 -8.85 30.54
N SER A 123 9.85 -9.85 31.27
CA SER A 123 9.51 -11.26 31.03
C SER A 123 8.26 -11.61 31.82
N GLY A 124 7.10 -11.19 31.32
CA GLY A 124 5.79 -11.55 31.87
C GLY A 124 5.07 -12.57 30.99
N SER A 125 4.36 -13.53 31.57
CA SER A 125 3.53 -14.48 30.83
C SER A 125 2.05 -14.31 31.20
N GLN A 126 1.37 -13.33 30.61
CA GLN A 126 -0.01 -13.60 30.24
C GLN A 126 0.03 -14.16 28.82
N ARG A 127 0.15 -15.49 28.72
CA ARG A 127 -0.02 -16.15 27.43
C ARG A 127 -1.43 -15.87 26.94
N SER A 128 -1.56 -15.52 25.66
CA SER A 128 -2.86 -15.58 24.99
C SER A 128 -3.45 -16.98 25.16
N ASP A 129 -4.79 -17.06 25.26
CA ASP A 129 -5.47 -18.35 25.32
C ASP A 129 -5.28 -19.14 24.02
N VAL A 130 -5.12 -18.42 22.89
CA VAL A 130 -4.93 -18.97 21.56
C VAL A 130 -3.74 -18.29 20.86
N GLN A 131 -2.75 -19.07 20.45
CA GLN A 131 -1.62 -18.60 19.64
C GLN A 131 -1.68 -19.26 18.25
N MET A 132 -1.71 -18.46 17.17
CA MET A 132 -1.98 -18.95 15.82
C MET A 132 -0.98 -19.97 15.27
N LEU A 133 0.29 -19.87 15.63
CA LEU A 133 1.35 -20.83 15.25
C LEU A 133 1.16 -22.19 15.94
N ASP A 134 0.68 -22.19 17.18
CA ASP A 134 0.27 -23.41 17.88
C ASP A 134 -0.97 -24.01 17.21
N VAL A 135 -1.96 -23.19 16.86
CA VAL A 135 -3.14 -23.64 16.11
C VAL A 135 -2.75 -24.25 14.76
N TYR A 136 -1.87 -23.60 14.00
CA TYR A 136 -1.35 -24.16 12.75
C TYR A 136 -0.63 -25.49 12.99
N SER A 137 0.03 -25.68 14.12
CA SER A 137 0.66 -26.96 14.46
C SER A 137 -0.36 -28.07 14.71
N LEU A 138 -1.51 -27.73 15.32
CA LEU A 138 -2.61 -28.67 15.62
C LEU A 138 -3.45 -29.05 14.40
N ILE A 139 -3.71 -28.11 13.48
CA ILE A 139 -4.62 -28.35 12.33
C ILE A 139 -3.96 -29.31 11.31
N PRO A 140 -4.64 -30.37 10.85
CA PRO A 140 -4.11 -31.28 9.82
C PRO A 140 -4.08 -30.67 8.42
N PHE A 141 -4.92 -29.66 8.15
CA PHE A 141 -5.10 -28.99 6.85
C PHE A 141 -5.61 -29.92 5.73
N ASP A 142 -6.39 -30.94 6.11
CA ASP A 142 -7.20 -31.69 5.18
C ASP A 142 -8.47 -30.89 4.78
N ASN A 143 -9.01 -31.17 3.59
CA ASN A 143 -10.24 -30.56 3.08
C ASN A 143 -11.32 -31.61 2.78
N PRO A 144 -11.79 -32.39 3.77
CA PRO A 144 -12.88 -33.34 3.55
C PRO A 144 -14.20 -32.59 3.28
N ASP A 145 -15.05 -33.15 2.42
CA ASP A 145 -16.36 -32.58 2.12
C ASP A 145 -17.26 -32.58 3.37
N GLY A 146 -17.54 -31.38 3.90
CA GLY A 146 -18.38 -31.16 5.07
C GLY A 146 -19.89 -31.19 4.80
N GLY A 147 -20.33 -31.54 3.59
CA GLY A 147 -21.74 -31.57 3.20
C GLY A 147 -22.19 -30.27 2.53
N VAL A 148 -23.29 -29.68 2.99
CA VAL A 148 -23.79 -28.40 2.45
C VAL A 148 -22.83 -27.25 2.76
N TRP A 149 -22.24 -27.26 3.96
CA TRP A 149 -21.08 -26.44 4.28
C TRP A 149 -19.81 -27.20 3.91
N LYS A 150 -19.38 -27.03 2.66
CA LYS A 150 -18.31 -27.82 2.04
C LYS A 150 -17.02 -27.92 2.84
N GLN A 151 -16.64 -26.86 3.55
CA GLN A 151 -15.37 -26.76 4.27
C GLN A 151 -15.52 -26.91 5.79
N GLY A 152 -16.70 -27.25 6.27
CA GLY A 152 -16.98 -27.40 7.69
C GLY A 152 -17.44 -28.80 8.05
N PHE A 153 -18.62 -28.86 8.68
CA PHE A 153 -19.24 -30.06 9.21
C PHE A 153 -20.76 -29.82 9.30
N ASP A 154 -21.53 -30.90 9.46
CA ASP A 154 -22.97 -30.79 9.65
C ASP A 154 -23.32 -30.16 11.00
N ILE A 155 -24.20 -29.17 10.99
CA ILE A 155 -24.55 -28.38 12.18
C ILE A 155 -25.97 -28.74 12.61
N THR A 156 -26.09 -29.24 13.84
CA THR A 156 -27.37 -29.57 14.48
C THR A 156 -27.57 -28.76 15.77
N TYR A 157 -28.82 -28.63 16.19
CA TYR A 157 -29.22 -27.94 17.41
C TYR A 157 -30.45 -28.61 18.02
N ARG A 158 -30.67 -28.44 19.33
CA ARG A 158 -31.91 -28.92 19.98
C ARG A 158 -33.02 -27.88 19.84
N ALA A 159 -34.27 -28.34 19.75
CA ALA A 159 -35.41 -27.45 19.52
C ALA A 159 -35.67 -26.48 20.68
N ASP A 160 -35.31 -26.86 21.90
CA ASP A 160 -35.54 -26.15 23.16
C ASP A 160 -34.41 -25.16 23.52
N GLU A 161 -33.39 -24.98 22.68
CA GLU A 161 -32.20 -24.19 23.02
C GLU A 161 -32.46 -22.71 23.31
N TRP A 162 -33.53 -22.15 22.74
CA TRP A 162 -33.86 -20.72 22.87
C TRP A 162 -35.07 -20.46 23.77
N ASP A 163 -35.60 -21.49 24.44
CA ASP A 163 -36.78 -21.37 25.31
C ASP A 163 -36.52 -20.46 26.53
N THR A 164 -35.29 -20.46 27.04
CA THR A 164 -34.89 -19.60 28.16
C THR A 164 -34.43 -18.21 27.72
N LYS A 165 -33.84 -18.12 26.52
CA LYS A 165 -33.27 -16.88 25.99
C LYS A 165 -33.41 -16.86 24.46
N PRO A 166 -34.15 -15.89 23.91
CA PRO A 166 -34.41 -15.87 22.48
C PRO A 166 -33.12 -15.60 21.68
N LEU A 167 -33.05 -16.18 20.49
CA LEU A 167 -32.00 -15.87 19.51
C LEU A 167 -32.14 -14.41 19.07
N GLN A 168 -31.07 -13.62 19.13
CA GLN A 168 -31.05 -12.26 18.61
C GLN A 168 -30.30 -12.24 17.28
N VAL A 169 -30.96 -11.81 16.20
CA VAL A 169 -30.37 -11.79 14.86
C VAL A 169 -30.35 -10.36 14.32
N PHE A 170 -29.15 -9.89 13.99
CA PHE A 170 -28.93 -8.61 13.31
C PHE A 170 -28.59 -8.87 11.86
N VAL A 171 -29.52 -8.55 10.97
CA VAL A 171 -29.28 -8.57 9.51
C VAL A 171 -28.72 -7.22 9.11
N VAL A 172 -27.53 -7.19 8.52
CA VAL A 172 -26.75 -5.96 8.37
C VAL A 172 -26.50 -5.65 6.88
N PRO A 173 -27.31 -4.78 6.26
CA PRO A 173 -27.14 -4.38 4.87
C PRO A 173 -25.84 -3.62 4.61
N HIS A 174 -25.09 -4.03 3.60
CA HIS A 174 -23.85 -3.36 3.17
C HIS A 174 -23.67 -3.44 1.64
N SER A 175 -22.74 -2.68 1.11
CA SER A 175 -22.29 -2.78 -0.28
C SER A 175 -20.78 -2.66 -0.33
N HIS A 176 -20.10 -3.70 -0.81
CA HIS A 176 -18.65 -3.67 -1.01
C HIS A 176 -18.33 -2.91 -2.30
N ASN A 177 -17.51 -1.87 -2.24
CA ASN A 177 -17.25 -0.99 -3.38
C ASN A 177 -15.75 -0.79 -3.56
N ASP A 178 -15.16 -1.59 -4.45
CA ASP A 178 -13.73 -1.50 -4.78
C ASP A 178 -13.37 -0.15 -5.38
N PRO A 179 -12.44 0.60 -4.76
CA PRO A 179 -11.88 1.84 -5.30
C PRO A 179 -10.95 1.61 -6.51
N GLY A 180 -11.35 0.73 -7.42
CA GLY A 180 -10.67 0.27 -8.62
C GLY A 180 -10.31 -1.23 -8.54
N TRP A 181 -10.73 -2.02 -9.52
CA TRP A 181 -10.44 -3.46 -9.62
C TRP A 181 -10.62 -3.94 -11.06
N LEU A 182 -11.85 -4.22 -11.49
CA LEU A 182 -12.17 -4.49 -12.91
C LEU A 182 -12.36 -3.20 -13.71
N LYS A 183 -12.77 -2.14 -13.03
CA LYS A 183 -12.93 -0.78 -13.57
C LYS A 183 -12.13 0.20 -12.73
N THR A 184 -11.87 1.39 -13.26
CA THR A 184 -11.17 2.42 -12.51
C THR A 184 -12.06 2.95 -11.38
N PHE A 185 -11.44 3.62 -10.40
CA PHE A 185 -12.17 4.31 -9.32
C PHE A 185 -13.30 5.20 -9.87
N ASP A 186 -12.98 6.01 -10.88
CA ASP A 186 -13.93 6.96 -11.47
C ASP A 186 -15.02 6.28 -12.31
N ASP A 187 -14.73 5.16 -12.99
CA ASP A 187 -15.73 4.41 -13.75
C ASP A 187 -16.75 3.73 -12.83
N TYR A 188 -16.28 3.06 -11.77
CA TYR A 188 -17.18 2.50 -10.76
C TYR A 188 -18.03 3.58 -10.09
N PHE A 189 -17.44 4.75 -9.80
CA PHE A 189 -18.20 5.88 -9.26
C PHE A 189 -19.36 6.28 -10.19
N ARG A 190 -19.06 6.52 -11.47
CA ARG A 190 -20.05 6.97 -12.45
C ARG A 190 -21.11 5.92 -12.73
N GLU A 191 -20.74 4.65 -12.77
CA GLU A 191 -21.64 3.59 -13.23
C GLU A 191 -22.41 2.88 -12.11
N LYS A 192 -21.88 2.91 -10.87
CA LYS A 192 -22.41 2.14 -9.74
C LYS A 192 -22.54 2.98 -8.48
N THR A 193 -21.42 3.42 -7.91
CA THR A 193 -21.37 3.88 -6.52
C THR A 193 -22.21 5.13 -6.27
N GLN A 194 -22.27 6.08 -7.20
CA GLN A 194 -23.13 7.26 -7.04
C GLN A 194 -24.63 6.89 -6.93
N TYR A 195 -25.07 5.84 -7.62
CA TYR A 195 -26.46 5.39 -7.59
C TYR A 195 -26.79 4.69 -6.27
N ILE A 196 -25.84 3.96 -5.70
CA ILE A 196 -25.95 3.34 -4.38
C ILE A 196 -26.24 4.42 -3.33
N PHE A 197 -25.45 5.50 -3.31
CA PHE A 197 -25.66 6.61 -2.37
C PHE A 197 -26.97 7.37 -2.62
N ASN A 198 -27.30 7.67 -3.88
CA ASN A 198 -28.55 8.35 -4.21
C ASN A 198 -29.76 7.52 -3.74
N ASN A 199 -29.74 6.21 -3.94
CA ASN A 199 -30.79 5.33 -3.45
C ASN A 199 -30.78 5.22 -1.93
N MET A 200 -29.62 5.12 -1.28
CA MET A 200 -29.49 5.06 0.18
C MET A 200 -30.23 6.22 0.87
N VAL A 201 -30.01 7.45 0.41
CA VAL A 201 -30.66 8.65 0.98
C VAL A 201 -32.18 8.58 0.90
N ILE A 202 -32.72 8.09 -0.22
CA ILE A 202 -34.16 7.99 -0.46
C ILE A 202 -34.73 6.81 0.32
N LYS A 203 -34.11 5.63 0.19
CA LYS A 203 -34.64 4.35 0.64
C LYS A 203 -34.54 4.16 2.14
N LEU A 204 -33.55 4.73 2.82
CA LEU A 204 -33.53 4.67 4.28
C LEU A 204 -34.65 5.54 4.89
N LYS A 205 -35.01 6.67 4.28
CA LYS A 205 -36.09 7.55 4.78
C LYS A 205 -37.50 6.97 4.63
N GLU A 206 -37.69 6.01 3.74
CA GLU A 206 -39.00 5.37 3.52
C GLU A 206 -39.46 4.52 4.72
N ASP A 207 -38.54 4.02 5.56
CA ASP A 207 -38.88 3.24 6.75
C ASP A 207 -37.74 3.35 7.81
N PRO A 208 -38.03 3.85 9.03
CA PRO A 208 -37.02 4.07 10.07
C PRO A 208 -36.33 2.79 10.57
N ARG A 209 -36.91 1.61 10.29
CA ARG A 209 -36.31 0.31 10.63
C ARG A 209 -35.14 -0.06 9.73
N ARG A 210 -35.03 0.53 8.53
CA ARG A 210 -33.96 0.19 7.57
C ARG A 210 -32.62 0.70 8.07
N LYS A 211 -31.59 -0.15 7.93
CA LYS A 211 -30.19 0.13 8.26
C LYS A 211 -29.29 -0.07 7.04
N PHE A 212 -28.16 0.61 6.97
CA PHE A 212 -27.14 0.41 5.95
C PHE A 212 -25.77 0.85 6.44
N MET A 213 -24.71 0.13 6.05
CA MET A 213 -23.34 0.45 6.42
C MET A 213 -22.48 0.87 5.23
N TRP A 214 -21.46 1.68 5.49
CA TRP A 214 -20.47 2.11 4.50
C TRP A 214 -19.05 2.17 5.05
N SER A 215 -18.06 1.80 4.22
CA SER A 215 -16.65 1.71 4.61
C SER A 215 -15.75 2.71 3.85
N GLU A 216 -15.80 2.74 2.52
CA GLU A 216 -14.81 3.40 1.68
C GLU A 216 -15.04 4.92 1.56
N ILE A 217 -14.30 5.73 2.33
CA ILE A 217 -14.51 7.18 2.40
C ILE A 217 -14.10 7.91 1.12
N SER A 218 -13.20 7.34 0.31
CA SER A 218 -12.86 7.86 -1.01
C SER A 218 -14.10 8.11 -1.89
N TYR A 219 -14.99 7.13 -1.97
CA TYR A 219 -16.24 7.25 -2.72
C TYR A 219 -17.26 8.18 -2.07
N LEU A 220 -17.40 8.14 -0.75
CA LEU A 220 -18.31 9.02 -0.02
C LEU A 220 -17.89 10.49 -0.19
N SER A 221 -16.58 10.77 -0.09
CA SER A 221 -16.00 12.09 -0.36
C SER A 221 -16.32 12.57 -1.77
N LYS A 222 -16.09 11.72 -2.77
CA LYS A 222 -16.34 12.06 -4.17
C LYS A 222 -17.83 12.35 -4.42
N TRP A 223 -18.73 11.53 -3.87
CA TRP A 223 -20.17 11.75 -4.00
C TRP A 223 -20.63 13.03 -3.28
N TRP A 224 -20.12 13.27 -2.06
CA TRP A 224 -20.48 14.43 -1.23
C TRP A 224 -20.17 15.77 -1.91
N GLU A 225 -19.12 15.83 -2.72
CA GLU A 225 -18.77 17.03 -3.50
C GLU A 225 -19.81 17.34 -4.60
N THR A 226 -20.58 16.35 -5.05
CA THR A 226 -21.53 16.50 -6.17
C THR A 226 -22.99 16.79 -5.76
N ILE A 227 -23.32 16.69 -4.47
CA ILE A 227 -24.70 16.78 -3.98
C ILE A 227 -25.03 18.14 -3.33
N ASP A 228 -26.31 18.50 -3.40
CA ASP A 228 -26.89 19.70 -2.77
C ASP A 228 -26.97 19.61 -1.23
N LEU A 229 -27.30 20.75 -0.62
CA LEU A 229 -27.40 20.86 0.84
C LEU A 229 -28.52 19.98 1.43
N GLN A 230 -29.63 19.81 0.72
CA GLN A 230 -30.77 19.00 1.19
C GLN A 230 -30.38 17.52 1.32
N LYS A 231 -29.63 16.97 0.35
CA LYS A 231 -29.09 15.61 0.44
C LYS A 231 -28.02 15.48 1.52
N LYS A 232 -27.18 16.51 1.71
CA LYS A 232 -26.18 16.54 2.79
C LYS A 232 -26.85 16.47 4.17
N ASP A 233 -27.88 17.27 4.39
CA ASP A 233 -28.64 17.27 5.64
C ASP A 233 -29.40 15.95 5.85
N ALA A 234 -29.91 15.36 4.76
CA ALA A 234 -30.51 14.03 4.79
C ALA A 234 -29.54 12.95 5.29
N VAL A 235 -28.30 12.94 4.79
CA VAL A 235 -27.27 11.98 5.21
C VAL A 235 -26.91 12.18 6.68
N LYS A 236 -26.73 13.43 7.13
CA LYS A 236 -26.47 13.74 8.54
C LYS A 236 -27.59 13.23 9.44
N SER A 237 -28.84 13.48 9.07
CA SER A 237 -30.00 12.97 9.82
C SER A 237 -30.04 11.43 9.87
N LEU A 238 -29.67 10.74 8.79
CA LEU A 238 -29.59 9.27 8.75
C LEU A 238 -28.44 8.71 9.61
N LEU A 239 -27.35 9.47 9.78
CA LEU A 239 -26.26 9.11 10.69
C LEU A 239 -26.69 9.33 12.15
N GLU A 240 -27.30 10.48 12.45
CA GLU A 240 -27.76 10.87 13.78
C GLU A 240 -28.84 9.92 14.32
N ASN A 241 -29.75 9.45 13.47
CA ASN A 241 -30.80 8.49 13.86
C ASN A 241 -30.33 7.01 13.78
N GLY A 242 -29.07 6.78 13.42
CA GLY A 242 -28.45 5.45 13.36
C GLY A 242 -28.94 4.54 12.24
N GLN A 243 -29.63 5.06 11.21
CA GLN A 243 -30.00 4.27 10.02
C GLN A 243 -28.83 4.05 9.06
N PHE A 244 -27.88 4.99 9.03
CA PHE A 244 -26.65 4.88 8.27
C PHE A 244 -25.47 4.82 9.24
N GLU A 245 -24.57 3.86 9.07
CA GLU A 245 -23.38 3.71 9.90
C GLU A 245 -22.11 3.71 9.04
N ILE A 246 -21.10 4.46 9.47
CA ILE A 246 -19.75 4.39 8.90
C ILE A 246 -18.93 3.38 9.72
N VAL A 247 -18.42 2.36 9.05
CA VAL A 247 -17.52 1.33 9.61
C VAL A 247 -16.12 1.53 9.07
N THR A 248 -15.09 1.31 9.89
CA THR A 248 -13.66 1.64 9.63
C THR A 248 -13.41 3.14 9.35
N GLY A 249 -14.00 3.70 8.30
CA GLY A 249 -13.86 5.10 7.90
C GLY A 249 -12.50 5.46 7.31
N GLY A 250 -11.72 4.47 6.86
CA GLY A 250 -10.50 4.71 6.09
C GLY A 250 -10.80 5.23 4.69
N TRP A 251 -9.81 5.83 4.03
CA TRP A 251 -9.96 6.25 2.64
C TRP A 251 -10.35 5.07 1.74
N VAL A 252 -9.82 3.88 2.05
CA VAL A 252 -10.12 2.59 1.42
C VAL A 252 -10.25 1.50 2.49
N MET A 253 -10.69 0.31 2.08
CA MET A 253 -10.39 -0.93 2.79
C MET A 253 -9.03 -1.44 2.29
N PRO A 254 -7.93 -1.29 3.05
CA PRO A 254 -6.60 -1.52 2.49
C PRO A 254 -6.23 -3.01 2.48
N ASP A 255 -5.27 -3.39 1.65
CA ASP A 255 -4.51 -4.63 1.82
C ASP A 255 -3.78 -4.61 3.18
N GLU A 256 -3.60 -5.80 3.75
CA GLU A 256 -2.94 -6.01 5.04
C GLU A 256 -1.60 -6.75 4.93
N ALA A 257 -1.15 -7.12 3.72
CA ALA A 257 0.11 -7.83 3.49
C ALA A 257 1.22 -6.95 2.90
N GLY A 258 0.95 -6.35 1.74
CA GLY A 258 1.90 -5.56 0.96
C GLY A 258 2.02 -4.10 1.37
N THR A 259 1.13 -3.60 2.23
CA THR A 259 1.07 -2.22 2.73
C THR A 259 2.04 -1.98 3.88
N HIS A 260 2.63 -0.79 3.94
CA HIS A 260 3.47 -0.36 5.05
C HIS A 260 2.67 0.47 6.05
N TYR A 261 3.04 0.41 7.34
CA TYR A 261 2.28 1.03 8.42
C TYR A 261 2.13 2.55 8.27
N PHE A 262 3.10 3.24 7.65
CA PHE A 262 2.97 4.66 7.32
C PHE A 262 1.75 4.92 6.42
N ALA A 263 1.60 4.19 5.32
CA ALA A 263 0.49 4.36 4.40
C ALA A 263 -0.85 3.88 4.98
N LEU A 264 -0.85 2.84 5.82
CA LEU A 264 -2.04 2.39 6.56
C LEU A 264 -2.56 3.47 7.51
N ILE A 265 -1.65 4.14 8.24
CA ILE A 265 -1.98 5.27 9.10
C ILE A 265 -2.47 6.46 8.25
N ASP A 266 -1.77 6.82 7.18
CA ASP A 266 -2.10 8.00 6.39
C ASP A 266 -3.49 7.88 5.73
N GLN A 267 -3.82 6.73 5.13
CA GLN A 267 -5.15 6.52 4.54
C GLN A 267 -6.28 6.55 5.59
N LEU A 268 -6.00 6.08 6.81
CA LEU A 268 -6.96 6.13 7.91
C LEU A 268 -7.17 7.57 8.38
N ILE A 269 -6.08 8.34 8.52
CA ILE A 269 -6.13 9.77 8.84
C ILE A 269 -6.91 10.54 7.78
N GLU A 270 -6.66 10.31 6.49
CA GLU A 270 -7.39 11.00 5.41
C GLU A 270 -8.90 10.78 5.49
N GLY A 271 -9.33 9.52 5.67
CA GLY A 271 -10.74 9.19 5.84
C GLY A 271 -11.34 9.84 7.09
N HIS A 272 -10.67 9.73 8.25
CA HIS A 272 -11.16 10.25 9.52
C HIS A 272 -11.20 11.78 9.56
N GLN A 273 -10.20 12.47 9.01
CA GLN A 273 -10.21 13.93 8.89
C GLN A 273 -11.36 14.40 8.00
N TRP A 274 -11.64 13.68 6.91
CA TRP A 274 -12.77 13.99 6.05
C TRP A 274 -14.11 13.79 6.78
N LEU A 275 -14.26 12.68 7.50
CA LEU A 275 -15.46 12.37 8.28
C LEU A 275 -15.70 13.41 9.38
N GLU A 276 -14.68 13.75 10.16
CA GLU A 276 -14.79 14.73 11.25
C GLU A 276 -15.19 16.10 10.70
N LYS A 277 -14.58 16.53 9.58
CA LYS A 277 -14.83 17.83 8.98
C LYS A 277 -16.24 17.95 8.39
N ASN A 278 -16.72 16.92 7.69
CA ASN A 278 -17.94 17.03 6.89
C ASN A 278 -19.19 16.47 7.60
N LEU A 279 -19.00 15.45 8.43
CA LEU A 279 -20.09 14.68 9.05
C LEU A 279 -20.04 14.68 10.58
N GLY A 280 -18.90 15.01 11.20
CA GLY A 280 -18.75 14.96 12.66
C GLY A 280 -18.80 13.54 13.25
N VAL A 281 -18.52 12.53 12.43
CA VAL A 281 -18.63 11.11 12.80
C VAL A 281 -17.26 10.54 13.15
N LYS A 282 -17.22 9.70 14.20
CA LYS A 282 -16.08 8.86 14.56
C LYS A 282 -16.51 7.39 14.55
N PRO A 283 -16.04 6.56 13.60
CA PRO A 283 -16.34 5.14 13.57
C PRO A 283 -15.87 4.42 14.85
N ARG A 284 -16.61 3.38 15.26
CA ARG A 284 -16.32 2.57 16.48
C ARG A 284 -15.77 1.18 16.18
N SER A 285 -16.09 0.67 14.99
CA SER A 285 -15.87 -0.73 14.60
C SER A 285 -15.17 -0.84 13.25
N GLY A 286 -14.14 -1.69 13.17
CA GLY A 286 -13.47 -2.04 11.92
C GLY A 286 -14.28 -3.07 11.12
N TRP A 287 -14.21 -2.96 9.80
CA TRP A 287 -14.85 -3.84 8.82
C TRP A 287 -13.85 -4.13 7.70
N ALA A 288 -13.32 -5.36 7.68
CA ALA A 288 -12.30 -5.82 6.74
C ALA A 288 -12.73 -7.16 6.12
N ILE A 289 -13.64 -7.11 5.14
CA ILE A 289 -14.22 -8.31 4.54
C ILE A 289 -13.44 -8.87 3.35
N ASP A 290 -12.62 -8.04 2.70
CA ASP A 290 -11.95 -8.41 1.45
C ASP A 290 -10.41 -8.38 1.40
N PRO A 291 -9.63 -7.91 2.40
CA PRO A 291 -8.19 -8.14 2.42
C PRO A 291 -7.85 -9.64 2.41
N PHE A 292 -6.86 -10.08 1.61
CA PHE A 292 -6.58 -11.49 1.34
C PHE A 292 -5.72 -12.17 2.43
N GLY A 293 -6.25 -12.21 3.65
CA GLY A 293 -5.51 -12.52 4.88
C GLY A 293 -5.36 -11.26 5.74
N HIS A 294 -5.18 -11.44 7.04
CA HIS A 294 -5.26 -10.34 8.01
C HIS A 294 -4.04 -10.25 8.92
N SER A 295 -3.63 -9.00 9.20
CA SER A 295 -2.46 -8.64 9.98
C SER A 295 -2.86 -8.04 11.33
N PRO A 296 -2.23 -8.47 12.45
CA PRO A 296 -2.38 -7.81 13.74
C PRO A 296 -1.89 -6.35 13.73
N THR A 297 -1.15 -5.90 12.72
CA THR A 297 -0.82 -4.46 12.62
C THR A 297 -2.09 -3.62 12.45
N MET A 298 -3.08 -4.05 11.66
CA MET A 298 -4.32 -3.31 11.49
C MET A 298 -5.09 -3.22 12.82
N THR A 299 -5.11 -4.30 13.60
CA THR A 299 -5.80 -4.34 14.90
C THR A 299 -5.20 -3.33 15.87
N TYR A 300 -3.86 -3.25 15.93
CA TYR A 300 -3.15 -2.29 16.75
C TYR A 300 -3.48 -0.84 16.34
N LEU A 301 -3.44 -0.54 15.04
CA LEU A 301 -3.71 0.80 14.53
C LEU A 301 -5.15 1.24 14.81
N LEU A 302 -6.12 0.35 14.60
CA LEU A 302 -7.53 0.62 14.93
C LEU A 302 -7.71 0.84 16.44
N LYS A 303 -7.12 -0.01 17.28
CA LYS A 303 -7.19 0.16 18.74
C LYS A 303 -6.65 1.52 19.17
N ARG A 304 -5.49 1.93 18.64
CA ARG A 304 -4.91 3.25 18.92
C ARG A 304 -5.76 4.40 18.37
N ALA A 305 -6.46 4.22 17.25
CA ALA A 305 -7.45 5.18 16.75
C ALA A 305 -8.75 5.26 17.61
N GLY A 306 -8.87 4.42 18.64
CA GLY A 306 -9.98 4.41 19.60
C GLY A 306 -11.11 3.43 19.25
N PHE A 307 -10.84 2.45 18.40
CA PHE A 307 -11.78 1.37 18.10
C PHE A 307 -11.77 0.34 19.22
N SER A 308 -12.93 -0.27 19.45
CA SER A 308 -13.08 -1.38 20.41
C SER A 308 -13.35 -2.71 19.73
N HIS A 309 -13.81 -2.67 18.47
CA HIS A 309 -14.32 -3.82 17.76
C HIS A 309 -13.79 -3.88 16.34
N MET A 310 -13.70 -5.08 15.78
CA MET A 310 -13.44 -5.27 14.35
C MET A 310 -14.01 -6.59 13.82
N LEU A 311 -14.24 -6.64 12.52
CA LEU A 311 -14.66 -7.84 11.81
C LEU A 311 -13.69 -8.17 10.67
N ILE A 312 -13.38 -9.46 10.53
CA ILE A 312 -12.55 -10.03 9.47
C ILE A 312 -13.25 -11.20 8.77
N GLN A 313 -12.84 -11.51 7.54
CA GLN A 313 -13.46 -12.57 6.74
C GLN A 313 -12.46 -13.52 6.08
N ARG A 314 -11.49 -13.06 5.29
CA ARG A 314 -10.66 -13.95 4.47
C ARG A 314 -9.53 -14.58 5.28
N VAL A 315 -9.91 -15.60 6.04
CA VAL A 315 -9.03 -16.47 6.83
C VAL A 315 -9.07 -17.87 6.24
N HIS A 316 -7.95 -18.59 6.30
CA HIS A 316 -7.82 -19.95 5.77
C HIS A 316 -9.01 -20.85 6.20
N TYR A 317 -9.62 -21.59 5.27
CA TYR A 317 -10.85 -22.36 5.55
C TYR A 317 -10.69 -23.36 6.71
N ALA A 318 -9.56 -24.07 6.80
CA ALA A 318 -9.27 -24.99 7.91
C ALA A 318 -9.18 -24.29 9.27
N VAL A 319 -8.72 -23.04 9.31
CA VAL A 319 -8.71 -22.20 10.53
C VAL A 319 -10.15 -21.84 10.91
N LYS A 320 -10.97 -21.39 9.95
CA LYS A 320 -12.41 -21.16 10.21
C LYS A 320 -13.10 -22.40 10.76
N LYS A 321 -12.84 -23.58 10.18
CA LYS A 321 -13.37 -24.87 10.67
C LYS A 321 -12.94 -25.17 12.10
N HIS A 322 -11.64 -25.03 12.40
CA HIS A 322 -11.11 -25.23 13.76
C HIS A 322 -11.76 -24.28 14.77
N PHE A 323 -11.84 -22.99 14.44
CA PHE A 323 -12.43 -21.99 15.33
C PHE A 323 -13.94 -22.18 15.53
N SER A 324 -14.64 -22.65 14.49
CA SER A 324 -16.06 -22.99 14.56
C SER A 324 -16.32 -24.17 15.50
N LEU A 325 -15.48 -25.22 15.45
CA LEU A 325 -15.59 -26.38 16.34
C LEU A 325 -15.40 -26.00 17.82
N HIS A 326 -14.50 -25.05 18.10
CA HIS A 326 -14.16 -24.63 19.46
C HIS A 326 -14.94 -23.38 19.91
N LYS A 327 -15.81 -22.83 19.06
CA LYS A 327 -16.56 -21.59 19.29
C LYS A 327 -15.63 -20.43 19.69
N THR A 328 -14.54 -20.26 18.96
CA THR A 328 -13.52 -19.22 19.19
C THR A 328 -13.46 -18.19 18.07
N LEU A 329 -14.47 -18.13 17.20
CA LEU A 329 -14.56 -17.14 16.11
C LEU A 329 -14.73 -15.69 16.61
N GLU A 330 -15.10 -15.50 17.87
CA GLU A 330 -15.15 -14.22 18.57
C GLU A 330 -14.04 -14.24 19.63
N PHE A 331 -13.10 -13.30 19.56
CA PHE A 331 -11.91 -13.28 20.40
C PHE A 331 -11.35 -11.87 20.58
N PHE A 332 -10.61 -11.63 21.67
CA PHE A 332 -9.80 -10.43 21.81
C PHE A 332 -8.48 -10.62 21.09
N TRP A 333 -8.25 -9.88 20.01
CA TRP A 333 -7.04 -9.97 19.22
C TRP A 333 -5.96 -9.06 19.80
N ARG A 334 -4.92 -9.68 20.35
CA ARG A 334 -3.79 -9.04 21.03
C ARG A 334 -2.53 -9.08 20.16
N GLN A 335 -1.68 -8.05 20.26
CA GLN A 335 -0.33 -8.14 19.70
C GLN A 335 0.46 -9.26 20.40
N ASN A 336 1.33 -9.98 19.69
CA ASN A 336 2.10 -11.10 20.29
C ASN A 336 2.94 -10.70 21.52
N TRP A 337 3.15 -9.41 21.66
CA TRP A 337 4.14 -8.81 22.53
C TRP A 337 3.44 -8.09 23.68
N ASP A 338 2.17 -7.71 23.54
CA ASP A 338 1.45 -7.15 24.67
C ASP A 338 1.26 -8.18 25.80
N LEU A 339 1.75 -7.83 26.98
CA LEU A 339 1.71 -8.67 28.19
C LEU A 339 0.44 -8.39 29.03
N GLY A 340 -0.26 -7.30 28.75
CA GLY A 340 -1.55 -6.94 29.32
C GLY A 340 -2.63 -6.97 28.26
N SER A 341 -3.74 -6.25 28.47
CA SER A 341 -4.86 -6.15 27.53
C SER A 341 -4.91 -4.81 26.79
N GLY A 342 -3.81 -4.05 26.78
CA GLY A 342 -3.78 -2.67 26.27
C GLY A 342 -4.04 -2.59 24.76
N THR A 343 -3.65 -3.62 24.03
CA THR A 343 -3.79 -3.74 22.58
C THR A 343 -5.01 -4.56 22.13
N ASP A 344 -5.78 -5.11 23.07
CA ASP A 344 -6.90 -5.98 22.78
C ASP A 344 -8.01 -5.23 22.02
N ILE A 345 -8.38 -5.77 20.86
CA ILE A 345 -9.60 -5.39 20.13
C ILE A 345 -10.51 -6.60 20.02
N PHE A 346 -11.80 -6.44 20.27
CA PHE A 346 -12.74 -7.55 20.15
C PHE A 346 -13.04 -7.82 18.67
N CYS A 347 -12.62 -8.98 18.19
CA CYS A 347 -12.66 -9.36 16.79
C CYS A 347 -13.70 -10.45 16.54
N HIS A 348 -14.52 -10.24 15.52
CA HIS A 348 -15.38 -11.26 14.93
C HIS A 348 -14.75 -11.79 13.63
N MET A 349 -14.48 -13.09 13.59
CA MET A 349 -14.16 -13.81 12.35
C MET A 349 -15.43 -14.43 11.78
N MET A 350 -15.81 -14.02 10.58
CA MET A 350 -16.93 -14.62 9.87
C MET A 350 -16.63 -16.11 9.56
N PRO A 351 -17.61 -17.03 9.66
CA PRO A 351 -17.34 -18.48 9.67
C PRO A 351 -17.21 -19.13 8.29
N PHE A 352 -17.76 -18.52 7.25
CA PHE A 352 -17.98 -19.18 5.95
C PHE A 352 -17.08 -18.63 4.84
N TYR A 353 -17.24 -19.19 3.65
CA TYR A 353 -16.35 -19.01 2.49
C TYR A 353 -16.28 -17.57 1.97
N SER A 354 -17.42 -16.86 1.87
CA SER A 354 -17.51 -15.51 1.30
C SER A 354 -18.32 -14.58 2.20
N TYR A 355 -18.29 -13.27 1.91
CA TYR A 355 -19.14 -12.26 2.51
C TYR A 355 -20.43 -12.00 1.72
N ASP A 356 -20.65 -12.70 0.60
CA ASP A 356 -21.89 -12.65 -0.16
C ASP A 356 -23.06 -13.28 0.61
N ILE A 357 -24.29 -12.90 0.25
CA ILE A 357 -25.52 -13.39 0.92
C ILE A 357 -25.59 -14.93 1.02
N PRO A 358 -25.27 -15.71 -0.03
CA PRO A 358 -25.23 -17.17 0.07
C PRO A 358 -24.34 -17.71 1.19
N HIS A 359 -23.27 -17.02 1.59
CA HIS A 359 -22.35 -17.48 2.62
C HIS A 359 -22.42 -16.65 3.91
N THR A 360 -23.49 -15.89 4.14
CA THR A 360 -23.64 -15.09 5.38
C THR A 360 -24.87 -15.43 6.20
N CYS A 361 -25.92 -16.01 5.61
CA CYS A 361 -27.14 -16.35 6.35
C CYS A 361 -26.98 -17.59 7.25
N GLY A 362 -26.15 -18.55 6.84
CA GLY A 362 -25.96 -19.85 7.49
C GLY A 362 -25.10 -20.80 6.66
N PRO A 363 -24.97 -22.07 7.07
CA PRO A 363 -24.04 -23.03 6.47
C PRO A 363 -24.45 -23.52 5.07
N ASP A 364 -25.72 -23.44 4.68
CA ASP A 364 -26.19 -23.95 3.39
C ASP A 364 -26.40 -22.83 2.36
N PRO A 365 -25.46 -22.64 1.43
CA PRO A 365 -25.58 -21.57 0.44
C PRO A 365 -26.70 -21.79 -0.57
N LYS A 366 -27.16 -23.04 -0.76
CA LYS A 366 -28.35 -23.33 -1.58
C LYS A 366 -29.61 -22.75 -0.95
N ILE A 367 -29.69 -22.73 0.38
CA ILE A 367 -30.80 -22.11 1.10
C ILE A 367 -30.61 -20.60 1.16
N CYS A 368 -29.45 -20.12 1.60
CA CYS A 368 -29.16 -18.69 1.77
C CYS A 368 -29.31 -17.89 0.47
N CYS A 369 -28.92 -18.47 -0.67
CA CYS A 369 -29.09 -17.80 -1.97
C CYS A 369 -30.55 -17.47 -2.28
N GLN A 370 -31.52 -18.26 -1.78
CA GLN A 370 -32.95 -17.99 -1.98
C GLN A 370 -33.46 -16.80 -1.14
N PHE A 371 -32.62 -16.25 -0.26
CA PHE A 371 -32.88 -15.02 0.49
C PHE A 371 -32.02 -13.85 -0.02
N ASP A 372 -31.39 -14.03 -1.18
CA ASP A 372 -30.89 -12.93 -2.00
C ASP A 372 -31.97 -12.52 -3.00
N PHE A 373 -32.77 -11.51 -2.65
CA PHE A 373 -33.88 -11.07 -3.52
C PHE A 373 -33.42 -10.26 -4.75
N LYS A 374 -32.12 -10.00 -4.94
CA LYS A 374 -31.59 -9.52 -6.24
C LYS A 374 -31.57 -10.63 -7.29
N ARG A 375 -31.54 -11.90 -6.86
CA ARG A 375 -31.49 -13.08 -7.73
C ARG A 375 -32.88 -13.63 -8.07
N LEU A 376 -33.96 -12.86 -7.81
CA LEU A 376 -35.32 -13.23 -8.20
C LEU A 376 -35.40 -13.54 -9.72
N PRO A 377 -36.22 -14.52 -10.13
CA PRO A 377 -36.38 -14.88 -11.55
C PRO A 377 -36.71 -13.68 -12.43
N GLY A 378 -36.16 -13.67 -13.65
CA GLY A 378 -36.28 -12.55 -14.60
C GLY A 378 -35.20 -11.48 -14.49
N GLY A 379 -34.33 -11.56 -13.47
CA GLY A 379 -33.12 -10.73 -13.34
C GLY A 379 -31.91 -11.28 -14.08
N ARG A 380 -30.79 -10.52 -14.02
CA ARG A 380 -29.50 -10.91 -14.64
C ARG A 380 -28.78 -12.04 -13.90
N TYR A 381 -29.04 -12.20 -12.61
CA TYR A 381 -28.32 -13.12 -11.73
C TYR A 381 -29.25 -14.22 -11.22
N GLY A 382 -28.75 -15.46 -11.18
CA GLY A 382 -29.44 -16.61 -10.61
C GLY A 382 -28.69 -17.22 -9.42
N CYS A 383 -29.29 -18.23 -8.80
CA CYS A 383 -28.64 -19.05 -7.79
C CYS A 383 -27.94 -20.25 -8.44
N PRO A 384 -26.60 -20.40 -8.26
CA PRO A 384 -25.86 -21.49 -8.90
C PRO A 384 -26.26 -22.88 -8.39
N TRP A 385 -26.95 -22.96 -7.24
CA TRP A 385 -27.46 -24.21 -6.66
C TRP A 385 -28.83 -24.67 -7.21
N GLY A 386 -29.32 -24.04 -8.30
CA GLY A 386 -30.50 -24.50 -9.05
C GLY A 386 -31.86 -24.21 -8.39
N VAL A 387 -31.89 -23.48 -7.27
CA VAL A 387 -33.14 -23.07 -6.60
C VAL A 387 -33.16 -21.55 -6.49
N PRO A 388 -34.06 -20.85 -7.19
CA PRO A 388 -34.13 -19.40 -7.16
C PRO A 388 -34.80 -18.87 -5.88
N PRO A 389 -34.60 -17.59 -5.54
CA PRO A 389 -35.42 -16.87 -4.58
C PRO A 389 -36.88 -16.78 -5.04
N GLU A 390 -37.78 -16.63 -4.07
CA GLU A 390 -39.20 -16.34 -4.30
C GLU A 390 -39.61 -15.09 -3.51
N THR A 391 -40.48 -14.26 -4.08
CA THR A 391 -41.07 -13.14 -3.35
C THR A 391 -41.85 -13.67 -2.14
N ILE A 392 -41.73 -12.97 -1.01
CA ILE A 392 -42.42 -13.30 0.23
C ILE A 392 -43.82 -12.70 0.19
N TYR A 393 -44.81 -13.55 0.47
CA TYR A 393 -46.23 -13.18 0.55
C TYR A 393 -46.91 -14.05 1.63
N PRO A 394 -48.15 -13.72 2.06
CA PRO A 394 -48.79 -14.41 3.17
C PRO A 394 -48.89 -15.95 3.04
N GLY A 395 -48.93 -16.49 1.82
CA GLY A 395 -49.03 -17.92 1.58
C GLY A 395 -47.72 -18.71 1.69
N ASN A 396 -46.55 -18.06 1.60
CA ASN A 396 -45.25 -18.74 1.75
C ASN A 396 -44.44 -18.29 2.97
N VAL A 397 -44.79 -17.15 3.60
CA VAL A 397 -43.97 -16.52 4.65
C VAL A 397 -43.61 -17.45 5.80
N GLN A 398 -44.52 -18.34 6.22
CA GLN A 398 -44.24 -19.31 7.29
C GLN A 398 -43.07 -20.23 6.95
N ASN A 399 -43.18 -20.99 5.86
CA ASN A 399 -42.15 -21.94 5.44
C ASN A 399 -40.82 -21.23 5.17
N ARG A 400 -40.89 -20.05 4.51
CA ARG A 400 -39.69 -19.24 4.23
C ARG A 400 -39.02 -18.72 5.51
N ALA A 401 -39.80 -18.31 6.51
CA ALA A 401 -39.30 -17.87 7.81
C ALA A 401 -38.66 -19.02 8.58
N GLU A 402 -39.31 -20.20 8.64
CA GLU A 402 -38.76 -21.40 9.27
C GLU A 402 -37.43 -21.82 8.62
N MET A 403 -37.36 -21.78 7.29
CA MET A 403 -36.16 -22.12 6.52
C MET A 403 -34.99 -21.15 6.77
N LEU A 404 -35.26 -19.83 6.82
CA LEU A 404 -34.22 -18.84 7.11
C LEU A 404 -33.79 -18.91 8.58
N LEU A 405 -34.74 -19.09 9.49
CA LEU A 405 -34.46 -19.21 10.93
C LEU A 405 -33.62 -20.45 11.24
N ASP A 406 -33.84 -21.57 10.55
CA ASP A 406 -32.97 -22.76 10.64
C ASP A 406 -31.52 -22.42 10.33
N GLN A 407 -31.27 -21.63 9.29
CA GLN A 407 -29.91 -21.20 8.92
C GLN A 407 -29.28 -20.31 9.98
N TYR A 408 -30.02 -19.34 10.53
CA TYR A 408 -29.52 -18.50 11.63
C TYR A 408 -29.27 -19.30 12.91
N ARG A 409 -30.14 -20.27 13.23
CA ARG A 409 -29.97 -21.18 14.36
C ARG A 409 -28.72 -22.04 14.21
N LYS A 410 -28.50 -22.64 13.03
CA LYS A 410 -27.25 -23.35 12.71
C LYS A 410 -26.03 -22.44 12.85
N LYS A 411 -26.08 -21.24 12.27
CA LYS A 411 -24.98 -20.27 12.39
C LYS A 411 -24.66 -19.93 13.84
N SER A 412 -25.68 -19.75 14.70
CA SER A 412 -25.49 -19.44 16.12
C SER A 412 -24.70 -20.52 16.88
N LYS A 413 -24.75 -21.77 16.43
CA LYS A 413 -24.01 -22.88 17.06
C LYS A 413 -22.51 -22.75 16.96
N LEU A 414 -22.01 -21.92 16.05
CA LEU A 414 -20.58 -21.65 15.85
C LEU A 414 -20.04 -20.61 16.85
N PHE A 415 -20.91 -19.96 17.61
CA PHE A 415 -20.59 -18.87 18.53
C PHE A 415 -20.94 -19.22 19.98
N ARG A 416 -20.46 -18.40 20.93
CA ARG A 416 -20.67 -18.61 22.37
C ARG A 416 -21.98 -18.01 22.88
N THR A 417 -22.53 -17.02 22.18
CA THR A 417 -23.73 -16.28 22.58
C THR A 417 -24.95 -16.66 21.74
N THR A 418 -26.12 -16.16 22.11
CA THR A 418 -27.34 -16.25 21.30
C THR A 418 -27.50 -15.06 20.34
N VAL A 419 -26.44 -14.29 20.10
CA VAL A 419 -26.44 -13.11 19.21
C VAL A 419 -25.76 -13.48 17.89
N VAL A 420 -26.44 -13.25 16.77
CA VAL A 420 -25.98 -13.62 15.43
C VAL A 420 -25.92 -12.40 14.54
N LEU A 421 -24.75 -12.20 13.93
CA LEU A 421 -24.55 -11.27 12.82
C LEU A 421 -24.86 -11.95 11.49
N ALA A 422 -25.66 -11.32 10.63
CA ALA A 422 -25.96 -11.79 9.27
C ALA A 422 -25.77 -10.66 8.25
N PRO A 423 -24.56 -10.51 7.67
CA PRO A 423 -24.33 -9.51 6.63
C PRO A 423 -25.24 -9.73 5.42
N LEU A 424 -25.82 -8.66 4.90
CA LEU A 424 -26.73 -8.66 3.75
C LEU A 424 -26.16 -7.76 2.66
N GLY A 425 -25.20 -8.27 1.90
CA GLY A 425 -24.50 -7.52 0.88
C GLY A 425 -23.64 -8.41 0.01
N ASP A 426 -22.99 -7.76 -0.95
CA ASP A 426 -22.10 -8.33 -1.97
C ASP A 426 -21.44 -7.13 -2.69
N ASP A 427 -20.67 -7.40 -3.73
CA ASP A 427 -20.02 -6.37 -4.55
C ASP A 427 -21.03 -5.47 -5.26
N PHE A 428 -20.85 -4.16 -5.13
CA PHE A 428 -21.64 -3.09 -5.76
C PHE A 428 -23.16 -3.31 -5.67
N ARG A 429 -23.62 -3.86 -4.53
CA ARG A 429 -25.05 -4.02 -4.22
C ARG A 429 -25.73 -2.70 -3.94
N TYR A 430 -27.05 -2.75 -3.96
CA TYR A 430 -27.94 -1.63 -3.69
C TYR A 430 -27.85 -0.51 -4.76
N CYS A 431 -27.40 -0.87 -5.96
CA CYS A 431 -27.23 0.04 -7.08
C CYS A 431 -28.57 0.40 -7.75
N GLU A 432 -29.51 -0.54 -7.78
CA GLU A 432 -30.82 -0.36 -8.41
C GLU A 432 -31.90 -0.05 -7.37
N ARG A 433 -32.83 0.86 -7.68
CA ARG A 433 -33.90 1.24 -6.74
C ARG A 433 -34.80 0.06 -6.37
N THR A 434 -35.09 -0.81 -7.34
CA THR A 434 -35.88 -2.03 -7.17
C THR A 434 -35.20 -3.06 -6.28
N GLU A 435 -33.86 -3.13 -6.31
CA GLU A 435 -33.07 -4.01 -5.44
C GLU A 435 -33.28 -3.65 -3.96
N TRP A 436 -33.28 -2.36 -3.61
CA TRP A 436 -33.63 -1.91 -2.25
C TRP A 436 -35.02 -2.39 -1.85
N ASP A 437 -36.02 -2.19 -2.72
CA ASP A 437 -37.39 -2.58 -2.43
C ASP A 437 -37.53 -4.09 -2.25
N HIS A 438 -36.92 -4.89 -3.12
CA HIS A 438 -36.94 -6.35 -3.03
C HIS A 438 -36.25 -6.84 -1.75
N GLN A 439 -35.05 -6.35 -1.43
CA GLN A 439 -34.35 -6.78 -0.22
C GLN A 439 -35.14 -6.37 1.03
N PHE A 440 -35.42 -5.07 1.20
CA PHE A 440 -36.02 -4.59 2.44
C PHE A 440 -37.45 -5.08 2.65
N LYS A 441 -38.31 -5.10 1.63
CA LYS A 441 -39.71 -5.53 1.80
C LYS A 441 -39.83 -7.01 2.13
N ASN A 442 -39.09 -7.87 1.43
CA ASN A 442 -39.16 -9.32 1.66
C ASN A 442 -38.59 -9.70 3.04
N TYR A 443 -37.43 -9.15 3.43
CA TYR A 443 -36.87 -9.36 4.76
C TYR A 443 -37.80 -8.80 5.86
N GLN A 444 -38.43 -7.64 5.64
CA GLN A 444 -39.35 -7.08 6.62
C GLN A 444 -40.56 -8.00 6.87
N LEU A 445 -41.15 -8.58 5.82
CA LEU A 445 -42.25 -9.56 5.97
C LEU A 445 -41.81 -10.79 6.77
N LEU A 446 -40.59 -11.28 6.53
CA LEU A 446 -40.01 -12.40 7.29
C LEU A 446 -39.78 -12.02 8.76
N PHE A 447 -39.26 -10.81 9.02
CA PHE A 447 -39.01 -10.33 10.38
C PHE A 447 -40.31 -10.13 11.16
N ASP A 448 -41.29 -9.47 10.55
CA ASP A 448 -42.59 -9.20 11.16
C ASP A 448 -43.31 -10.52 11.48
N TYR A 449 -43.22 -11.52 10.58
CA TYR A 449 -43.75 -12.85 10.84
C TYR A 449 -43.01 -13.55 12.00
N MET A 450 -41.68 -13.63 11.97
CA MET A 450 -40.91 -14.29 13.03
C MET A 450 -41.10 -13.65 14.41
N ASN A 451 -41.06 -12.32 14.49
CA ASN A 451 -41.18 -11.59 15.75
C ASN A 451 -42.60 -11.62 16.34
N SER A 452 -43.64 -11.83 15.51
CA SER A 452 -45.04 -11.92 15.97
C SER A 452 -45.45 -13.33 16.43
N HIS A 453 -44.57 -14.33 16.28
CA HIS A 453 -44.84 -15.73 16.62
C HIS A 453 -43.89 -16.19 17.74
N PRO A 454 -44.31 -16.07 19.03
CA PRO A 454 -43.44 -16.32 20.18
C PRO A 454 -42.79 -17.71 20.20
N GLN A 455 -43.43 -18.72 19.60
CA GLN A 455 -42.90 -20.08 19.51
C GLN A 455 -41.56 -20.20 18.77
N TYR A 456 -41.18 -19.19 17.97
CA TYR A 456 -39.89 -19.18 17.30
C TYR A 456 -38.74 -18.73 18.20
N ASN A 457 -39.02 -18.14 19.36
CA ASN A 457 -38.02 -17.69 20.33
C ASN A 457 -36.88 -16.89 19.67
N VAL A 458 -37.23 -15.92 18.82
CA VAL A 458 -36.29 -15.10 18.06
C VAL A 458 -36.66 -13.61 18.14
N LYS A 459 -35.64 -12.76 18.17
CA LYS A 459 -35.72 -11.31 17.97
C LYS A 459 -34.85 -10.96 16.77
N ILE A 460 -35.47 -10.63 15.65
CA ILE A 460 -34.77 -10.36 14.39
C ILE A 460 -35.08 -8.98 13.85
N GLN A 461 -34.06 -8.27 13.37
CA GLN A 461 -34.20 -6.94 12.80
C GLN A 461 -33.06 -6.60 11.85
N PHE A 462 -33.24 -5.53 11.07
CA PHE A 462 -32.10 -4.86 10.46
C PHE A 462 -31.26 -4.21 11.56
N GLY A 463 -29.94 -4.30 11.44
CA GLY A 463 -28.99 -3.72 12.37
C GLY A 463 -27.79 -3.08 11.67
N THR A 464 -26.94 -2.48 12.47
CA THR A 464 -25.58 -2.07 12.09
C THR A 464 -24.54 -2.97 12.76
N LEU A 465 -23.25 -2.75 12.48
CA LEU A 465 -22.19 -3.49 13.14
C LEU A 465 -22.08 -3.09 14.62
N SER A 466 -22.34 -1.82 14.96
CA SER A 466 -22.43 -1.39 16.36
C SER A 466 -23.57 -2.08 17.11
N ASP A 467 -24.76 -2.22 16.50
CA ASP A 467 -25.89 -2.91 17.15
C ASP A 467 -25.53 -4.35 17.57
N TYR A 468 -24.78 -5.05 16.71
CA TYR A 468 -24.29 -6.41 16.97
C TYR A 468 -23.26 -6.45 18.10
N PHE A 469 -22.20 -5.63 18.03
CA PHE A 469 -21.17 -5.62 19.06
C PHE A 469 -21.66 -5.10 20.41
N ASP A 470 -22.53 -4.09 20.43
CA ASP A 470 -23.15 -3.60 21.65
C ASP A 470 -24.03 -4.68 22.31
N ALA A 471 -24.62 -5.60 21.53
CA ALA A 471 -25.31 -6.77 22.07
C ALA A 471 -24.35 -7.82 22.64
N LEU A 472 -23.23 -8.10 21.96
CA LEU A 472 -22.20 -9.01 22.48
C LEU A 472 -21.52 -8.49 23.75
N ASP A 473 -21.23 -7.19 23.82
CA ASP A 473 -20.63 -6.57 25.00
C ASP A 473 -21.56 -6.70 26.22
N LYS A 474 -22.88 -6.61 26.01
CA LYS A 474 -23.88 -6.87 27.06
C LYS A 474 -23.89 -8.34 27.48
N GLU A 475 -23.77 -9.27 26.54
CA GLU A 475 -23.66 -10.70 26.84
C GLU A 475 -22.40 -11.03 27.65
N ASP A 476 -21.25 -10.50 27.25
CA ASP A 476 -19.99 -10.67 27.99
C ASP A 476 -20.12 -10.08 29.38
N ALA A 477 -20.57 -8.83 29.50
CA ALA A 477 -20.73 -8.16 30.79
C ALA A 477 -21.67 -8.93 31.75
N ALA A 478 -22.75 -9.52 31.24
CA ALA A 478 -23.70 -10.29 32.04
C ALA A 478 -23.16 -11.66 32.49
N ASN A 479 -22.20 -12.24 31.74
CA ASN A 479 -21.67 -13.58 31.99
C ASN A 479 -20.24 -13.59 32.57
N ARG A 480 -19.62 -12.42 32.78
CA ARG A 480 -18.31 -12.29 33.43
C ARG A 480 -18.31 -12.94 34.80
N LYS A 481 -17.45 -13.93 34.99
CA LYS A 481 -17.17 -14.57 36.30
C LYS A 481 -15.77 -14.18 36.75
N ASN A 482 -15.61 -13.72 37.98
CA ASN A 482 -14.31 -13.28 38.53
C ASN A 482 -13.55 -12.31 37.62
N SER A 483 -14.25 -11.38 36.97
CA SER A 483 -13.70 -10.40 36.00
C SER A 483 -13.10 -11.00 34.73
N GLN A 484 -13.28 -12.31 34.47
CA GLN A 484 -12.81 -12.97 33.26
C GLN A 484 -13.89 -12.94 32.17
N SER A 485 -13.51 -12.49 30.97
CA SER A 485 -14.39 -12.49 29.80
C SER A 485 -14.76 -13.91 29.36
N MET A 486 -15.93 -14.05 28.73
CA MET A 486 -16.34 -15.30 28.10
C MET A 486 -15.65 -15.55 26.74
N PHE A 487 -14.90 -14.59 26.19
CA PHE A 487 -14.18 -14.73 24.91
C PHE A 487 -12.68 -14.94 25.14
N PRO A 488 -12.01 -15.78 24.33
CA PRO A 488 -10.58 -16.02 24.47
C PRO A 488 -9.76 -14.83 23.96
N VAL A 489 -8.54 -14.71 24.45
CA VAL A 489 -7.51 -13.84 23.88
C VAL A 489 -6.72 -14.60 22.82
N LEU A 490 -6.59 -14.03 21.63
CA LEU A 490 -5.84 -14.59 20.51
C LEU A 490 -4.64 -13.70 20.15
N SER A 491 -3.52 -14.31 19.78
CA SER A 491 -2.39 -13.60 19.16
C SER A 491 -1.82 -14.33 17.94
N GLY A 492 -1.20 -13.57 17.05
CA GLY A 492 -0.66 -14.02 15.76
C GLY A 492 -1.40 -13.39 14.58
N ASP A 493 -1.11 -13.85 13.37
CA ASP A 493 -1.71 -13.36 12.13
C ASP A 493 -2.49 -14.45 11.38
N PHE A 494 -3.15 -14.07 10.29
CA PHE A 494 -3.97 -14.96 9.47
C PHE A 494 -3.40 -15.12 8.05
N PHE A 495 -2.07 -15.16 7.93
CA PHE A 495 -1.37 -15.49 6.68
C PHE A 495 -0.81 -16.92 6.70
N THR A 496 -0.74 -17.63 5.57
CA THR A 496 -1.20 -17.22 4.24
C THR A 496 -2.61 -17.74 3.95
N TYR A 497 -3.49 -16.88 3.44
CA TYR A 497 -4.87 -17.20 3.14
C TYR A 497 -4.98 -18.26 2.03
N ALA A 498 -5.87 -19.23 2.23
CA ALA A 498 -6.37 -20.11 1.19
C ALA A 498 -7.89 -20.20 1.29
N ASP A 499 -8.56 -19.96 0.17
CA ASP A 499 -10.02 -19.99 0.08
C ASP A 499 -10.54 -21.41 -0.11
N ARG A 500 -9.80 -22.29 -0.78
CA ARG A 500 -10.10 -23.72 -0.95
C ARG A 500 -8.85 -24.52 -1.31
N ASP A 501 -8.88 -25.82 -1.03
CA ASP A 501 -7.86 -26.79 -1.48
C ASP A 501 -6.41 -26.31 -1.23
N ASP A 502 -5.55 -26.37 -2.25
CA ASP A 502 -4.16 -25.88 -2.25
C ASP A 502 -4.02 -24.45 -2.83
N HIS A 503 -5.12 -23.70 -2.95
CA HIS A 503 -5.16 -22.35 -3.53
C HIS A 503 -4.73 -21.27 -2.54
N TYR A 504 -3.44 -21.22 -2.23
CA TYR A 504 -2.87 -20.16 -1.41
C TYR A 504 -2.69 -18.88 -2.20
N TRP A 505 -3.14 -17.78 -1.59
CA TRP A 505 -3.09 -16.43 -2.15
C TRP A 505 -1.75 -15.79 -1.81
N SER A 506 -0.64 -16.44 -2.14
CA SER A 506 0.71 -15.89 -1.95
C SER A 506 1.30 -15.23 -3.20
N GLY A 507 0.60 -15.33 -4.35
CA GLY A 507 1.04 -14.72 -5.60
C GLY A 507 0.99 -13.20 -5.56
N TYR A 508 -0.07 -12.63 -4.95
CA TYR A 508 -0.26 -11.17 -4.86
C TYR A 508 0.76 -10.47 -3.96
N PHE A 509 1.50 -11.22 -3.13
CA PHE A 509 2.64 -10.65 -2.41
C PHE A 509 3.68 -10.08 -3.39
N THR A 510 3.72 -10.57 -4.63
CA THR A 510 4.70 -10.16 -5.65
C THR A 510 4.08 -9.56 -6.93
N SER A 511 2.82 -9.82 -7.25
CA SER A 511 2.18 -9.34 -8.49
C SER A 511 2.37 -7.83 -8.73
N ARG A 512 2.75 -7.45 -9.96
CA ARG A 512 3.05 -6.06 -10.39
C ARG A 512 4.06 -5.34 -9.46
N PRO A 513 5.26 -5.91 -9.27
CA PRO A 513 6.24 -5.42 -8.29
C PRO A 513 6.77 -4.00 -8.61
N PHE A 514 6.72 -3.57 -9.87
CA PHE A 514 7.06 -2.19 -10.26
C PHE A 514 6.27 -1.15 -9.45
N TYR A 515 4.95 -1.33 -9.32
CA TYR A 515 4.11 -0.36 -8.61
C TYR A 515 4.20 -0.54 -7.08
N LYS A 516 4.49 -1.74 -6.57
CA LYS A 516 4.86 -1.95 -5.14
C LYS A 516 6.13 -1.18 -4.76
N ARG A 517 7.11 -1.10 -5.66
CA ARG A 517 8.30 -0.24 -5.47
C ARG A 517 7.94 1.24 -5.56
N MET A 518 7.08 1.61 -6.49
CA MET A 518 6.63 3.01 -6.66
C MET A 518 5.88 3.53 -5.43
N ASP A 519 5.08 2.69 -4.77
CA ASP A 519 4.40 2.97 -3.50
C ASP A 519 5.38 3.40 -2.40
N ARG A 520 6.42 2.58 -2.12
CA ARG A 520 7.46 2.93 -1.13
C ARG A 520 8.23 4.21 -1.47
N ILE A 521 8.49 4.45 -2.75
CA ILE A 521 9.11 5.69 -3.21
C ILE A 521 8.17 6.87 -2.90
N LEU A 522 6.87 6.74 -3.21
CA LEU A 522 5.89 7.79 -2.97
C LEU A 522 5.73 8.07 -1.47
N GLU A 523 5.65 7.05 -0.61
CA GLU A 523 5.61 7.20 0.85
C GLU A 523 6.78 8.04 1.38
N SER A 524 8.01 7.70 0.96
CA SER A 524 9.18 8.44 1.41
C SER A 524 9.17 9.90 0.94
N HIS A 525 8.71 10.17 -0.28
CA HIS A 525 8.60 11.54 -0.79
C HIS A 525 7.48 12.30 -0.09
N LEU A 526 6.35 11.65 0.21
CA LEU A 526 5.22 12.26 0.89
C LEU A 526 5.64 12.69 2.30
N ARG A 527 6.24 11.78 3.06
CA ARG A 527 6.74 12.05 4.41
C ARG A 527 7.73 13.23 4.42
N ALA A 528 8.69 13.25 3.50
CA ALA A 528 9.66 14.33 3.41
C ALA A 528 9.02 15.67 2.98
N ALA A 529 8.05 15.62 2.07
CA ALA A 529 7.30 16.79 1.64
C ALA A 529 6.48 17.38 2.80
N GLU A 530 5.80 16.56 3.60
CA GLU A 530 5.05 16.99 4.78
C GLU A 530 5.94 17.75 5.77
N VAL A 531 7.07 17.14 6.15
CA VAL A 531 8.04 17.71 7.10
C VAL A 531 8.56 19.06 6.62
N LEU A 532 9.07 19.10 5.37
CA LEU A 532 9.66 20.31 4.83
C LEU A 532 8.61 21.39 4.58
N TYR A 533 7.42 21.01 4.10
CA TYR A 533 6.31 21.93 3.88
C TYR A 533 5.85 22.57 5.19
N TYR A 534 5.78 21.81 6.29
CA TYR A 534 5.44 22.36 7.61
C TYR A 534 6.39 23.49 8.03
N PHE A 535 7.70 23.25 8.00
CA PHE A 535 8.69 24.27 8.37
C PHE A 535 8.68 25.45 7.39
N ALA A 536 8.56 25.18 6.09
CA ALA A 536 8.50 26.22 5.07
C ALA A 536 7.25 27.09 5.22
N LEU A 537 6.09 26.49 5.52
CA LEU A 537 4.84 27.21 5.78
C LEU A 537 4.98 28.14 6.99
N LYS A 538 5.64 27.69 8.07
CA LYS A 538 5.90 28.55 9.24
C LYS A 538 6.79 29.74 8.91
N GLN A 539 7.86 29.55 8.14
CA GLN A 539 8.69 30.66 7.68
C GLN A 539 7.91 31.58 6.73
N ALA A 540 7.15 31.02 5.79
CA ALA A 540 6.34 31.82 4.87
C ALA A 540 5.33 32.72 5.61
N GLN A 541 4.70 32.21 6.66
CA GLN A 541 3.80 32.99 7.53
C GLN A 541 4.54 34.09 8.28
N GLN A 542 5.69 33.77 8.86
CA GLN A 542 6.52 34.73 9.62
C GLN A 542 7.01 35.88 8.75
N TYR A 543 7.54 35.57 7.56
CA TYR A 543 8.11 36.56 6.63
C TYR A 543 7.10 37.11 5.61
N LYS A 544 5.83 36.71 5.71
CA LYS A 544 4.72 37.12 4.82
C LYS A 544 5.01 36.87 3.33
N ILE A 545 5.56 35.70 3.00
CA ILE A 545 5.94 35.30 1.63
C ILE A 545 4.69 34.95 0.83
N SER A 546 4.22 35.89 0.01
CA SER A 546 2.91 35.84 -0.63
C SER A 546 2.78 34.70 -1.64
N LYS A 547 3.86 34.41 -2.39
CA LYS A 547 3.86 33.38 -3.43
C LYS A 547 3.79 31.97 -2.86
N PHE A 548 4.43 31.72 -1.71
CA PHE A 548 4.35 30.42 -1.04
C PHE A 548 2.95 30.21 -0.43
N LEU A 549 2.43 31.23 0.26
CA LEU A 549 1.13 31.16 0.95
C LEU A 549 -0.07 31.05 0.00
N SER A 550 0.01 31.64 -1.19
CA SER A 550 -1.04 31.56 -2.22
C SER A 550 -0.88 30.37 -3.18
N SER A 551 0.17 29.57 -3.04
CA SER A 551 0.45 28.44 -3.94
C SER A 551 -0.55 27.29 -3.79
N SER A 552 -0.71 26.50 -4.86
CA SER A 552 -1.49 25.25 -4.85
C SER A 552 -0.76 24.06 -4.21
N LEU A 553 0.40 24.28 -3.56
CA LEU A 553 1.24 23.21 -3.00
C LEU A 553 0.49 22.37 -1.96
N TYR A 554 -0.35 22.98 -1.11
CA TYR A 554 -1.13 22.23 -0.12
C TYR A 554 -2.21 21.34 -0.76
N VAL A 555 -2.82 21.81 -1.85
CA VAL A 555 -3.81 21.04 -2.61
C VAL A 555 -3.14 19.84 -3.24
N ALA A 556 -1.99 20.06 -3.89
CA ALA A 556 -1.17 19.00 -4.48
C ALA A 556 -0.66 17.98 -3.43
N LEU A 557 -0.33 18.45 -2.22
CA LEU A 557 0.04 17.60 -1.10
C LEU A 557 -1.13 16.72 -0.65
N THR A 558 -2.32 17.30 -0.48
CA THR A 558 -3.54 16.57 -0.13
C THR A 558 -3.93 15.55 -1.21
N GLU A 559 -3.78 15.90 -2.48
CA GLU A 559 -4.00 14.97 -3.60
C GLU A 559 -3.02 13.79 -3.56
N ALA A 560 -1.75 14.04 -3.22
CA ALA A 560 -0.76 12.99 -3.05
C ALA A 560 -1.11 12.03 -1.90
N ARG A 561 -1.60 12.54 -0.75
CA ARG A 561 -2.11 11.72 0.36
C ARG A 561 -3.27 10.83 -0.10
N ARG A 562 -4.25 11.41 -0.79
CA ARG A 562 -5.44 10.69 -1.29
C ARG A 562 -5.09 9.63 -2.34
N ASN A 563 -4.15 9.91 -3.25
CA ASN A 563 -3.72 8.95 -4.27
C ASN A 563 -2.88 7.83 -3.66
N LEU A 564 -1.99 8.12 -2.70
CA LEU A 564 -1.29 7.09 -1.92
C LEU A 564 -2.29 6.22 -1.16
N GLY A 565 -3.25 6.85 -0.46
CA GLY A 565 -4.29 6.16 0.29
C GLY A 565 -5.19 5.30 -0.59
N LEU A 566 -5.53 5.77 -1.80
CA LEU A 566 -6.29 5.01 -2.80
C LEU A 566 -5.51 3.76 -3.22
N PHE A 567 -4.20 3.87 -3.42
CA PHE A 567 -3.35 2.75 -3.82
C PHE A 567 -3.18 1.69 -2.73
N GLN A 568 -3.52 1.98 -1.47
CA GLN A 568 -3.50 0.96 -0.42
C GLN A 568 -4.66 -0.04 -0.52
N HIS A 569 -5.64 0.20 -1.40
CA HIS A 569 -6.76 -0.73 -1.65
C HIS A 569 -6.26 -2.13 -1.99
N HIS A 570 -7.03 -3.14 -1.58
CA HIS A 570 -6.70 -4.55 -1.74
C HIS A 570 -6.70 -5.09 -3.18
N ASP A 571 -7.02 -4.28 -4.21
CA ASP A 571 -6.69 -4.62 -5.62
C ASP A 571 -5.65 -3.72 -6.27
N ALA A 572 -5.22 -2.67 -5.58
CA ALA A 572 -4.26 -1.71 -6.07
C ALA A 572 -2.81 -2.18 -5.79
N ILE A 573 -2.32 -1.98 -4.56
CA ILE A 573 -0.96 -2.39 -4.16
C ILE A 573 -0.72 -3.89 -4.29
N THR A 574 -1.76 -4.71 -4.16
CA THR A 574 -1.72 -6.17 -4.34
C THR A 574 -1.38 -6.56 -5.77
N GLY A 575 -1.60 -5.66 -6.74
CA GLY A 575 -1.43 -5.94 -8.15
C GLY A 575 -2.48 -6.94 -8.65
N THR A 576 -3.73 -6.81 -8.21
CA THR A 576 -4.83 -7.71 -8.58
C THR A 576 -5.98 -7.03 -9.34
N ALA A 577 -5.79 -5.78 -9.78
CA ALA A 577 -6.67 -5.09 -10.71
C ALA A 577 -6.39 -5.39 -12.20
N LYS A 578 -7.34 -5.00 -13.07
CA LYS A 578 -7.16 -5.08 -14.53
C LYS A 578 -6.06 -4.15 -15.03
N ASP A 579 -5.42 -4.51 -16.15
CA ASP A 579 -4.22 -3.81 -16.63
C ASP A 579 -4.43 -2.29 -16.79
N TRP A 580 -5.60 -1.87 -17.31
CA TRP A 580 -5.92 -0.44 -17.45
C TRP A 580 -6.18 0.27 -16.11
N VAL A 581 -6.64 -0.46 -15.09
CA VAL A 581 -6.83 0.07 -13.73
C VAL A 581 -5.48 0.22 -13.04
N VAL A 582 -4.57 -0.75 -13.21
CA VAL A 582 -3.17 -0.63 -12.77
C VAL A 582 -2.50 0.60 -13.41
N VAL A 583 -2.77 0.88 -14.70
CA VAL A 583 -2.29 2.09 -15.37
C VAL A 583 -2.90 3.37 -14.79
N ASP A 584 -4.18 3.38 -14.42
CA ASP A 584 -4.81 4.52 -13.72
C ASP A 584 -4.11 4.81 -12.40
N TYR A 585 -3.91 3.79 -11.57
CA TYR A 585 -3.14 3.92 -10.34
C TYR A 585 -1.72 4.42 -10.58
N GLY A 586 -0.98 3.80 -11.50
CA GLY A 586 0.38 4.21 -11.86
C GLY A 586 0.45 5.67 -12.30
N THR A 587 -0.55 6.14 -13.04
CA THR A 587 -0.65 7.55 -13.48
C THR A 587 -0.88 8.49 -12.31
N ARG A 588 -1.79 8.14 -11.38
CA ARG A 588 -2.03 8.92 -10.14
C ARG A 588 -0.78 9.00 -9.28
N LEU A 589 -0.13 7.86 -9.03
CA LEU A 589 1.13 7.80 -8.26
C LEU A 589 2.23 8.64 -8.93
N PHE A 590 2.33 8.60 -10.26
CA PHE A 590 3.34 9.36 -11.01
C PHE A 590 3.12 10.87 -10.87
N HIS A 591 1.89 11.34 -11.07
CA HIS A 591 1.56 12.75 -10.90
C HIS A 591 1.78 13.22 -9.46
N SER A 592 1.36 12.44 -8.47
CA SER A 592 1.61 12.73 -7.06
C SER A 592 3.11 12.79 -6.75
N LEU A 593 3.92 11.86 -7.28
CA LEU A 593 5.37 11.89 -7.10
C LEU A 593 5.99 13.15 -7.71
N MET A 594 5.57 13.57 -8.90
CA MET A 594 6.05 14.81 -9.53
C MET A 594 5.67 16.05 -8.70
N ASN A 595 4.45 16.07 -8.15
CA ASN A 595 3.99 17.15 -7.28
C ASN A 595 4.78 17.21 -5.96
N LEU A 596 5.04 16.06 -5.33
CA LEU A 596 5.84 15.99 -4.10
C LEU A 596 7.28 16.45 -4.32
N LYS A 597 7.91 16.06 -5.44
CA LYS A 597 9.25 16.56 -5.79
C LYS A 597 9.28 18.09 -5.90
N LYS A 598 8.24 18.70 -6.49
CA LYS A 598 8.09 20.17 -6.51
C LYS A 598 7.94 20.72 -5.10
N ILE A 599 7.03 20.18 -4.29
CA ILE A 599 6.79 20.64 -2.92
C ILE A 599 8.09 20.60 -2.10
N ILE A 600 8.87 19.52 -2.20
CA ILE A 600 10.17 19.41 -1.53
C ILE A 600 11.13 20.49 -2.03
N GLY A 601 11.31 20.66 -3.34
CA GLY A 601 12.21 21.66 -3.90
C GLY A 601 11.83 23.09 -3.51
N HIS A 602 10.54 23.42 -3.53
CA HIS A 602 10.00 24.71 -3.11
C HIS A 602 10.23 25.00 -1.63
N SER A 603 9.95 24.00 -0.79
CA SER A 603 10.09 24.12 0.66
C SER A 603 11.56 24.20 1.04
N ALA A 604 12.41 23.35 0.45
CA ALA A 604 13.84 23.34 0.69
C ALA A 604 14.49 24.69 0.34
N LEU A 605 14.15 25.27 -0.81
CA LEU A 605 14.67 26.57 -1.20
C LEU A 605 14.29 27.66 -0.19
N LEU A 606 13.01 27.76 0.18
CA LEU A 606 12.58 28.77 1.16
C LEU A 606 13.35 28.63 2.48
N LEU A 607 13.54 27.40 2.96
CA LEU A 607 14.23 27.11 4.22
C LEU A 607 15.71 27.51 4.20
N ILE A 608 16.40 27.40 3.05
CA ILE A 608 17.83 27.70 2.93
C ILE A 608 18.13 29.08 2.30
N LEU A 609 17.16 29.85 1.82
CA LEU A 609 17.42 31.22 1.36
C LEU A 609 17.97 32.10 2.49
N LYS A 610 19.04 32.88 2.24
CA LYS A 610 19.53 33.84 3.25
C LYS A 610 18.55 34.98 3.47
N ASP A 611 18.10 35.60 2.39
CA ASP A 611 17.01 36.57 2.41
C ASP A 611 15.72 35.89 1.94
N LYS A 612 14.77 35.73 2.87
CA LYS A 612 13.50 35.05 2.62
C LYS A 612 12.61 35.86 1.65
N HIS A 613 12.71 37.18 1.63
CA HIS A 613 11.86 38.04 0.79
C HIS A 613 12.16 37.87 -0.70
N LEU A 614 13.36 37.43 -1.06
CA LEU A 614 13.72 37.12 -2.45
C LEU A 614 12.93 35.95 -3.03
N TYR A 615 12.29 35.11 -2.20
CA TYR A 615 11.47 33.99 -2.70
C TYR A 615 10.38 34.46 -3.67
N ASP A 616 9.71 35.59 -3.36
CA ASP A 616 8.64 36.13 -4.20
C ASP A 616 9.17 36.67 -5.55
N SER A 617 10.46 37.00 -5.64
CA SER A 617 11.10 37.51 -6.85
C SER A 617 11.52 36.41 -7.85
N TYR A 618 11.64 35.16 -7.41
CA TYR A 618 12.11 34.05 -8.24
C TYR A 618 10.98 33.42 -9.07
N SER A 619 11.28 32.96 -10.28
CA SER A 619 10.33 32.22 -11.13
C SER A 619 10.12 30.79 -10.63
N PHE A 620 8.98 30.18 -10.99
CA PHE A 620 8.77 28.75 -10.80
C PHE A 620 9.80 27.86 -11.51
N ASP A 621 10.39 28.38 -12.59
CA ASP A 621 11.39 27.66 -13.40
C ASP A 621 12.81 27.72 -12.82
N THR A 622 13.08 28.59 -11.85
CA THR A 622 14.41 28.75 -11.22
C THR A 622 14.63 27.84 -10.00
N PHE A 623 13.65 27.01 -9.65
CA PHE A 623 13.67 26.23 -8.40
C PHE A 623 14.47 24.92 -8.48
N LEU A 624 14.76 24.38 -7.29
CA LEU A 624 15.47 23.13 -7.10
C LEU A 624 14.73 21.96 -7.78
N GLU A 625 15.45 21.22 -8.63
CA GLU A 625 15.00 19.99 -9.27
C GLU A 625 15.75 18.79 -8.68
N MET A 626 15.02 17.70 -8.45
CA MET A 626 15.58 16.44 -7.97
C MET A 626 16.50 15.80 -9.03
N ASP A 627 17.56 15.13 -8.58
CA ASP A 627 18.50 14.43 -9.47
C ASP A 627 17.79 13.36 -10.33
N LEU A 628 16.82 12.64 -9.78
CA LEU A 628 16.11 11.57 -10.47
C LEU A 628 14.88 12.06 -11.22
N LYS A 629 14.91 11.93 -12.55
CA LYS A 629 13.81 12.24 -13.46
C LYS A 629 13.18 10.96 -14.00
N GLN A 630 11.86 10.87 -13.89
CA GLN A 630 11.08 9.77 -14.43
C GLN A 630 10.24 10.31 -15.59
N ARG A 631 10.30 9.65 -16.75
CA ARG A 631 9.65 10.15 -17.98
C ARG A 631 8.18 9.80 -18.03
N THR A 632 7.83 8.58 -17.64
CA THR A 632 6.46 8.07 -17.67
C THR A 632 6.16 7.25 -16.40
N GLN A 633 4.88 6.99 -16.16
CA GLN A 633 4.42 6.16 -15.05
C GLN A 633 5.00 4.73 -15.05
N SER A 634 5.51 4.24 -16.18
CA SER A 634 6.02 2.86 -16.35
C SER A 634 7.53 2.78 -16.64
N SER A 635 8.24 3.91 -16.64
CA SER A 635 9.69 3.96 -16.83
C SER A 635 10.45 4.00 -15.50
N LEU A 636 11.60 3.34 -15.41
CA LEU A 636 12.53 3.54 -14.29
C LEU A 636 13.07 4.99 -14.28
N PRO A 637 13.33 5.59 -13.11
CA PRO A 637 13.94 6.91 -13.01
C PRO A 637 15.38 6.90 -13.52
N GLN A 638 15.79 8.00 -14.17
CA GLN A 638 17.15 8.24 -14.65
C GLN A 638 17.73 9.48 -13.97
N LYS A 639 19.05 9.49 -13.72
CA LYS A 639 19.73 10.67 -13.18
C LYS A 639 19.86 11.77 -14.24
N ASN A 640 19.72 13.01 -13.81
CA ASN A 640 19.92 14.19 -14.63
C ASN A 640 21.41 14.53 -14.71
N VAL A 641 21.91 14.88 -15.90
CA VAL A 641 23.29 15.34 -16.05
C VAL A 641 23.36 16.82 -15.71
N ILE A 642 24.08 17.15 -14.64
CA ILE A 642 24.36 18.52 -14.22
C ILE A 642 25.41 19.11 -15.16
N SER A 643 24.97 19.98 -16.06
CA SER A 643 25.90 20.79 -16.87
C SER A 643 26.76 21.67 -15.96
N LEU A 644 28.08 21.52 -16.07
CA LEU A 644 29.07 22.29 -15.31
C LEU A 644 29.72 23.38 -16.17
N SER A 645 30.09 24.47 -15.50
CA SER A 645 30.93 25.54 -16.03
C SER A 645 31.85 26.04 -14.91
N THR A 646 32.62 27.10 -15.16
CA THR A 646 33.41 27.77 -14.10
C THR A 646 32.53 28.46 -13.05
N GLU A 647 31.24 28.69 -13.36
CA GLU A 647 30.29 29.23 -12.39
C GLU A 647 29.76 28.13 -11.48
N PRO A 648 29.70 28.35 -10.15
CA PRO A 648 29.23 27.35 -9.21
C PRO A 648 27.72 27.12 -9.32
N ARG A 649 27.32 25.85 -9.33
CA ARG A 649 25.93 25.42 -9.15
C ARG A 649 25.71 24.88 -7.76
N TYR A 650 24.56 25.18 -7.16
CA TYR A 650 24.24 24.65 -5.84
C TYR A 650 23.65 23.23 -5.92
N LEU A 651 24.19 22.34 -5.08
CA LEU A 651 23.64 21.01 -4.80
C LEU A 651 23.13 21.00 -3.37
N VAL A 652 21.83 20.84 -3.19
CA VAL A 652 21.15 20.76 -1.91
C VAL A 652 20.80 19.31 -1.63
N VAL A 653 21.20 18.78 -0.49
CA VAL A 653 20.89 17.41 -0.09
C VAL A 653 20.00 17.42 1.14
N SER A 654 18.83 16.77 1.05
CA SER A 654 17.90 16.62 2.16
C SER A 654 18.04 15.26 2.83
N ASN A 655 18.09 15.25 4.16
CA ASN A 655 18.01 14.04 4.97
C ASN A 655 16.60 13.89 5.54
N PRO A 656 15.81 12.90 5.11
CA PRO A 656 14.49 12.66 5.68
C PRO A 656 14.51 11.92 7.02
N SER A 657 15.67 11.47 7.50
CA SER A 657 15.79 10.73 8.76
C SER A 657 16.01 11.66 9.95
N GLU A 658 15.56 11.24 11.12
CA GLU A 658 15.73 11.86 12.44
C GLU A 658 17.14 11.67 13.02
N GLN A 659 18.00 10.95 12.30
CA GLN A 659 19.39 10.70 12.65
C GLN A 659 20.32 11.59 11.82
N ASP A 660 21.41 12.07 12.42
CA ASP A 660 22.53 12.63 11.67
C ASP A 660 23.05 11.56 10.71
N ARG A 661 23.21 11.94 9.45
CA ARG A 661 23.43 10.97 8.38
C ARG A 661 24.67 11.28 7.59
N ASN A 662 25.63 10.37 7.69
CA ASN A 662 26.75 10.25 6.77
C ASN A 662 26.35 9.28 5.65
N SER A 663 26.14 9.79 4.44
CA SER A 663 25.72 8.98 3.30
C SER A 663 26.48 9.36 2.04
N VAL A 664 26.79 8.37 1.21
CA VAL A 664 27.39 8.62 -0.09
C VAL A 664 26.34 9.17 -1.05
N VAL A 665 26.53 10.42 -1.46
CA VAL A 665 25.69 11.10 -2.45
C VAL A 665 26.36 11.01 -3.82
N SER A 666 25.60 10.57 -4.81
CA SER A 666 26.09 10.39 -6.18
C SER A 666 25.23 11.16 -7.18
N VAL A 667 25.82 12.03 -7.99
CA VAL A 667 25.13 12.82 -9.04
C VAL A 667 25.87 12.74 -10.37
N TYR A 668 25.17 12.94 -11.49
CA TYR A 668 25.80 12.96 -12.80
C TYR A 668 26.21 14.37 -13.20
N VAL A 669 27.39 14.52 -13.80
CA VAL A 669 27.97 15.80 -14.24
C VAL A 669 28.49 15.70 -15.68
N SER A 670 28.52 16.84 -16.37
CA SER A 670 28.92 16.90 -17.78
C SER A 670 30.43 16.93 -18.04
N SER A 671 31.25 17.15 -17.01
CA SER A 671 32.70 17.33 -17.15
C SER A 671 33.49 16.46 -16.16
N PRO A 672 34.60 15.84 -16.59
CA PRO A 672 35.50 15.10 -15.71
C PRO A 672 36.34 16.00 -14.80
N LYS A 673 36.30 17.32 -15.01
CA LYS A 673 37.02 18.32 -14.21
C LYS A 673 36.19 18.90 -13.05
N ALA A 674 35.13 18.18 -12.67
CA ALA A 674 34.23 18.57 -11.60
C ALA A 674 34.96 18.64 -10.25
N GLN A 675 34.62 19.64 -9.46
CA GLN A 675 34.95 19.72 -8.04
C GLN A 675 33.70 20.03 -7.23
N VAL A 676 33.68 19.52 -6.00
CA VAL A 676 32.64 19.78 -5.01
C VAL A 676 33.25 20.57 -3.87
N PHE A 677 32.56 21.64 -3.45
CA PHE A 677 32.92 22.43 -2.29
C PHE A 677 31.76 22.44 -1.29
N SER A 678 32.08 22.48 0.00
CA SER A 678 31.10 22.79 1.04
C SER A 678 30.57 24.22 0.86
N ALA A 679 29.46 24.54 1.52
CA ALA A 679 28.98 25.92 1.59
C ALA A 679 30.01 26.93 2.14
N SER A 680 30.95 26.48 2.97
CA SER A 680 32.05 27.30 3.51
C SER A 680 33.25 27.44 2.55
N GLY A 681 33.16 26.88 1.34
CA GLY A 681 34.23 26.94 0.33
C GLY A 681 35.37 25.93 0.55
N LYS A 682 35.20 24.92 1.41
CA LYS A 682 36.21 23.86 1.57
C LYS A 682 36.03 22.80 0.49
N PRO A 683 37.10 22.35 -0.18
CA PRO A 683 36.99 21.28 -1.17
C PRO A 683 36.56 19.97 -0.49
N VAL A 684 35.71 19.20 -1.16
CA VAL A 684 35.21 17.89 -0.73
C VAL A 684 35.83 16.83 -1.63
N GLU A 685 36.36 15.77 -1.01
CA GLU A 685 36.93 14.63 -1.74
C GLU A 685 35.83 13.93 -2.56
N ILE A 686 36.11 13.66 -3.84
CA ILE A 686 35.16 13.00 -4.74
C ILE A 686 35.78 11.75 -5.38
N GLN A 687 34.95 10.71 -5.51
CA GLN A 687 35.17 9.60 -6.43
C GLN A 687 34.50 9.93 -7.76
N MET A 688 35.20 9.73 -8.87
CA MET A 688 34.66 9.85 -10.22
C MET A 688 34.48 8.46 -10.82
N SER A 689 33.30 8.14 -11.32
CA SER A 689 32.95 6.85 -11.91
C SER A 689 32.37 7.03 -13.32
N ALA A 690 32.54 6.03 -14.18
CA ALA A 690 31.99 5.96 -15.52
C ALA A 690 30.46 5.80 -15.47
N VAL A 691 29.75 6.51 -16.34
CA VAL A 691 28.32 6.29 -16.60
C VAL A 691 28.18 5.35 -17.79
N TRP A 692 27.41 4.28 -17.62
CA TRP A 692 27.25 3.25 -18.64
C TRP A 692 25.93 3.45 -19.40
N ASP A 693 26.01 3.75 -20.70
CA ASP A 693 24.84 3.89 -21.58
C ASP A 693 24.27 2.53 -21.99
N THR A 694 25.17 1.55 -22.16
CA THR A 694 24.85 0.13 -22.38
C THR A 694 25.86 -0.72 -21.61
N ALA A 695 25.65 -2.04 -21.58
CA ALA A 695 26.58 -2.95 -20.92
C ALA A 695 28.03 -2.72 -21.38
N SER A 696 28.27 -2.47 -22.68
CA SER A 696 29.61 -2.34 -23.28
C SER A 696 30.00 -0.93 -23.73
N ALA A 697 29.24 0.11 -23.36
CA ALA A 697 29.52 1.48 -23.78
C ALA A 697 29.40 2.48 -22.63
N ILE A 698 30.45 3.30 -22.49
CA ILE A 698 30.53 4.37 -21.50
C ILE A 698 30.12 5.68 -22.15
N SER A 699 29.33 6.46 -21.43
CA SER A 699 28.93 7.80 -21.80
C SER A 699 30.15 8.72 -21.96
N GLN A 700 30.18 9.47 -23.06
CA GLN A 700 31.22 10.48 -23.31
C GLN A 700 30.86 11.85 -22.74
N THR A 701 29.59 12.02 -22.35
CA THR A 701 29.00 13.31 -21.97
C THR A 701 28.53 13.35 -20.52
N ALA A 702 28.65 12.23 -19.79
CA ALA A 702 28.23 12.12 -18.40
C ALA A 702 29.24 11.32 -17.56
N TYR A 703 29.49 11.81 -16.35
CA TYR A 703 30.33 11.18 -15.35
C TYR A 703 29.57 11.16 -14.01
N GLU A 704 29.75 10.12 -13.20
CA GLU A 704 29.19 10.09 -11.86
C GLU A 704 30.23 10.58 -10.85
N ILE A 705 29.93 11.67 -10.16
CA ILE A 705 30.69 12.06 -8.96
C ILE A 705 29.98 11.53 -7.73
N SER A 706 30.76 10.98 -6.79
CA SER A 706 30.27 10.48 -5.52
C SER A 706 31.12 11.02 -4.38
N PHE A 707 30.49 11.44 -3.29
CA PHE A 707 31.18 11.98 -2.12
C PHE A 707 30.40 11.70 -0.84
N LEU A 708 31.10 11.72 0.28
CA LEU A 708 30.49 11.54 1.59
C LEU A 708 29.84 12.86 2.04
N ALA A 709 28.51 12.88 2.16
CA ALA A 709 27.76 14.00 2.69
C ALA A 709 27.39 13.74 4.15
N GLN A 710 27.71 14.70 5.02
CA GLN A 710 27.20 14.75 6.39
C GLN A 710 26.01 15.71 6.43
N ILE A 711 24.83 15.19 6.76
CA ILE A 711 23.56 15.92 6.64
C ILE A 711 22.82 15.86 7.98
N PRO A 712 22.45 17.01 8.55
CA PRO A 712 21.78 17.05 9.85
C PRO A 712 20.44 16.30 9.85
N PRO A 713 19.98 15.84 11.02
CA PRO A 713 18.71 15.14 11.16
C PRO A 713 17.53 16.00 10.69
N MET A 714 16.70 15.44 9.81
CA MET A 714 15.55 16.08 9.15
C MET A 714 15.90 17.37 8.39
N GLY A 715 17.19 17.59 8.10
CA GLY A 715 17.71 18.85 7.63
C GLY A 715 18.10 18.87 6.16
N LEU A 716 18.73 19.98 5.79
CA LEU A 716 19.25 20.25 4.45
C LEU A 716 20.73 20.64 4.56
N LYS A 717 21.55 20.19 3.62
CA LYS A 717 22.96 20.58 3.50
C LYS A 717 23.24 21.11 2.09
N VAL A 718 24.00 22.19 1.98
CA VAL A 718 24.31 22.84 0.70
C VAL A 718 25.78 22.65 0.32
N TYR A 719 26.00 22.25 -0.92
CA TYR A 719 27.28 22.10 -1.60
C TYR A 719 27.31 22.94 -2.87
N LYS A 720 28.50 23.21 -3.40
CA LYS A 720 28.72 23.88 -4.68
C LYS A 720 29.50 22.96 -5.62
N ILE A 721 29.05 22.84 -6.86
CA ILE A 721 29.70 22.05 -7.90
C ILE A 721 30.11 22.98 -9.03
N LEU A 722 31.36 22.91 -9.47
CA LEU A 722 31.87 23.66 -10.62
C LEU A 722 32.96 22.88 -11.36
N GLU A 723 33.25 23.32 -12.57
CA GLU A 723 34.42 22.93 -13.34
C GLU A 723 35.62 23.80 -12.98
N THR A 724 36.78 23.17 -12.75
CA THR A 724 38.02 23.87 -12.40
C THR A 724 39.16 23.45 -13.31
N ALA A 725 40.17 24.31 -13.47
CA ALA A 725 41.35 24.00 -14.29
C ALA A 725 42.23 22.89 -13.69
N SER A 726 42.26 22.76 -12.36
CA SER A 726 43.09 21.80 -11.62
C SER A 726 42.23 20.94 -10.70
N SER A 727 41.66 19.86 -11.22
CA SER A 727 40.91 18.85 -10.45
C SER A 727 41.69 17.54 -10.32
N ASN A 728 41.75 16.96 -9.12
CA ASN A 728 42.34 15.64 -8.87
C ASN A 728 41.31 14.70 -8.22
N PRO A 729 40.24 14.29 -8.94
CA PRO A 729 39.28 13.34 -8.41
C PRO A 729 39.91 11.94 -8.24
N HIS A 730 39.38 11.14 -7.31
CA HIS A 730 39.70 9.72 -7.22
C HIS A 730 38.97 8.96 -8.33
N LEU A 731 39.66 8.72 -9.45
CA LEU A 731 39.10 7.93 -10.56
C LEU A 731 38.87 6.48 -10.14
N ALA A 732 37.66 5.97 -10.39
CA ALA A 732 37.34 4.58 -10.22
C ALA A 732 38.16 3.71 -11.21
N LYS A 733 38.58 2.54 -10.75
CA LYS A 733 39.29 1.54 -11.55
C LYS A 733 38.33 0.42 -11.91
N TYR A 734 38.41 -0.07 -13.14
CA TYR A 734 37.51 -1.09 -13.65
C TYR A 734 38.25 -2.37 -14.03
N VAL A 735 37.63 -3.49 -13.73
CA VAL A 735 38.02 -4.82 -14.22
C VAL A 735 36.83 -5.43 -14.94
N LEU A 736 37.05 -5.79 -16.20
CA LEU A 736 36.04 -6.33 -17.10
C LEU A 736 36.28 -7.82 -17.31
N TYR A 737 35.26 -8.65 -17.09
CA TYR A 737 35.31 -10.10 -17.32
C TYR A 737 34.27 -10.49 -18.37
N ASN A 738 34.65 -11.34 -19.32
CA ASN A 738 33.76 -11.85 -20.39
C ASN A 738 33.17 -10.76 -21.31
N GLY A 739 33.84 -9.61 -21.43
CA GLY A 739 33.44 -8.54 -22.33
C GLY A 739 34.52 -7.47 -22.46
N ASN A 740 34.31 -6.53 -23.39
CA ASN A 740 35.23 -5.44 -23.67
C ASN A 740 34.46 -4.15 -23.98
N VAL A 741 35.13 -3.01 -23.85
CA VAL A 741 34.62 -1.67 -24.11
C VAL A 741 35.54 -0.99 -25.11
N ALA A 742 34.96 -0.46 -26.19
CA ALA A 742 35.74 0.15 -27.28
C ALA A 742 36.43 1.47 -26.87
N ASN A 743 35.76 2.31 -26.07
CA ASN A 743 36.29 3.59 -25.60
C ASN A 743 36.32 3.63 -24.07
N LYS A 744 37.53 3.67 -23.49
CA LYS A 744 37.76 3.67 -22.04
C LYS A 744 37.67 5.06 -21.40
N GLY A 745 37.55 6.12 -22.20
CA GLY A 745 37.53 7.51 -21.74
C GLY A 745 38.77 7.82 -20.88
N ILE A 746 38.54 8.44 -19.72
CA ILE A 746 39.58 8.78 -18.73
C ILE A 746 39.87 7.64 -17.74
N PHE A 747 39.14 6.53 -17.81
CA PHE A 747 39.14 5.50 -16.77
C PHE A 747 40.16 4.40 -17.08
N ASN A 748 40.80 3.90 -16.02
CA ASN A 748 41.67 2.74 -16.13
C ASN A 748 40.82 1.46 -16.14
N MET A 749 40.85 0.73 -17.25
CA MET A 749 40.08 -0.50 -17.45
C MET A 749 40.99 -1.66 -17.85
N ASN A 750 41.03 -2.67 -16.99
CA ASN A 750 41.72 -3.92 -17.22
C ASN A 750 40.73 -5.00 -17.66
N ILE A 751 41.12 -5.84 -18.60
CA ILE A 751 40.32 -6.98 -19.05
C ILE A 751 40.96 -8.22 -18.46
N LYS A 752 40.16 -9.07 -17.80
CA LYS A 752 40.62 -10.32 -17.21
C LYS A 752 39.76 -11.49 -17.70
N SER A 753 40.35 -12.68 -17.71
CA SER A 753 39.62 -13.93 -17.93
C SER A 753 38.83 -14.33 -16.67
N ALA A 754 37.74 -15.07 -16.83
CA ALA A 754 36.83 -15.48 -15.75
C ALA A 754 37.41 -16.43 -14.68
N GLN A 755 38.70 -16.72 -14.72
CA GLN A 755 39.37 -17.67 -13.80
C GLN A 755 39.95 -17.01 -12.54
N GLU A 756 40.03 -15.68 -12.49
CA GLU A 756 40.53 -14.96 -11.31
C GLU A 756 39.40 -14.66 -10.31
N ASP A 757 39.68 -14.85 -9.02
CA ASP A 757 38.73 -14.57 -7.93
C ASP A 757 38.35 -13.08 -7.89
N ILE A 758 37.05 -12.80 -7.97
CA ILE A 758 36.52 -11.44 -7.79
C ILE A 758 36.28 -11.21 -6.29
N THR A 759 36.82 -10.11 -5.76
CA THR A 759 36.64 -9.73 -4.35
C THR A 759 36.33 -8.25 -4.18
N LEU A 760 35.42 -7.93 -3.28
CA LEU A 760 35.21 -6.58 -2.76
C LEU A 760 35.54 -6.55 -1.27
N GLU A 761 36.08 -5.44 -0.78
CA GLU A 761 36.50 -5.34 0.62
C GLU A 761 36.42 -3.90 1.11
N ASN A 762 35.88 -3.70 2.32
CA ASN A 762 35.91 -2.43 3.04
C ASN A 762 36.45 -2.64 4.47
N SER A 763 36.23 -1.71 5.40
CA SER A 763 36.69 -1.83 6.79
C SER A 763 35.98 -2.92 7.62
N PHE A 764 34.77 -3.34 7.23
CA PHE A 764 33.93 -4.26 8.00
C PHE A 764 33.80 -5.65 7.37
N ILE A 765 33.72 -5.72 6.04
CA ILE A 765 33.32 -6.91 5.30
C ILE A 765 34.26 -7.13 4.12
N LYS A 766 34.56 -8.40 3.83
CA LYS A 766 35.14 -8.85 2.57
C LYS A 766 34.18 -9.82 1.88
N LEU A 767 33.91 -9.59 0.61
CA LEU A 767 33.02 -10.40 -0.22
C LEU A 767 33.86 -11.16 -1.26
N ARG A 768 33.53 -12.43 -1.48
CA ARG A 768 34.03 -13.23 -2.62
C ARG A 768 32.89 -13.62 -3.54
N PHE A 769 33.18 -13.62 -4.82
CA PHE A 769 32.22 -13.89 -5.87
C PHE A 769 32.70 -15.07 -6.71
N GLY A 770 31.74 -15.85 -7.21
CA GLY A 770 32.00 -16.94 -8.14
C GLY A 770 32.35 -16.42 -9.53
N GLN A 771 32.66 -17.36 -10.43
CA GLN A 771 33.13 -17.13 -11.80
C GLN A 771 32.17 -16.29 -12.67
N PHE A 772 30.90 -16.25 -12.29
CA PHE A 772 29.83 -15.53 -13.00
C PHE A 772 29.45 -14.22 -12.31
N GLY A 773 30.23 -13.78 -11.31
CA GLY A 773 30.05 -12.52 -10.59
C GLY A 773 28.94 -12.50 -9.54
N LEU A 774 28.35 -13.66 -9.21
CA LEU A 774 27.41 -13.79 -8.09
C LEU A 774 28.16 -13.95 -6.77
N MET A 775 27.68 -13.32 -5.71
CA MET A 775 28.27 -13.43 -4.37
C MET A 775 28.15 -14.86 -3.82
N GLU A 776 29.24 -15.40 -3.28
CA GLU A 776 29.29 -16.76 -2.71
C GLU A 776 29.65 -16.77 -1.22
N GLU A 777 30.48 -15.82 -0.79
CA GLU A 777 31.03 -15.80 0.56
C GLU A 777 31.12 -14.36 1.11
N MET A 778 30.82 -14.23 2.39
CA MET A 778 30.96 -13.01 3.18
C MET A 778 31.86 -13.28 4.38
N ILE A 779 32.93 -12.50 4.52
CA ILE A 779 33.84 -12.55 5.67
C ILE A 779 33.57 -11.32 6.52
N ASN A 780 33.14 -11.53 7.75
CA ASN A 780 33.04 -10.45 8.74
C ASN A 780 34.43 -10.20 9.33
N LYS A 781 34.95 -8.98 9.19
CA LYS A 781 36.28 -8.63 9.68
C LYS A 781 36.35 -8.47 11.20
N GLU A 782 35.21 -8.31 11.87
CA GLU A 782 35.15 -8.24 13.33
C GLU A 782 35.58 -9.56 13.99
N ASP A 783 35.12 -10.69 13.47
CA ASP A 783 35.47 -12.03 13.99
C ASP A 783 36.40 -12.83 13.07
N GLY A 784 36.70 -12.31 11.87
CA GLY A 784 37.59 -12.91 10.88
C GLY A 784 37.03 -14.18 10.24
N LYS A 785 35.76 -14.52 10.47
CA LYS A 785 35.17 -15.77 10.00
C LYS A 785 34.58 -15.63 8.61
N SER A 786 34.73 -16.70 7.85
CA SER A 786 34.17 -16.87 6.52
C SER A 786 32.78 -17.50 6.62
N HIS A 787 31.79 -16.90 5.97
CA HIS A 787 30.41 -17.37 5.94
C HIS A 787 29.94 -17.56 4.51
N VAL A 788 29.35 -18.72 4.23
CA VAL A 788 28.65 -18.94 2.96
C VAL A 788 27.44 -18.01 2.94
N VAL A 789 27.39 -17.12 1.95
CA VAL A 789 26.24 -16.24 1.67
C VAL A 789 26.08 -16.22 0.16
N LYS A 790 25.56 -17.32 -0.38
CA LYS A 790 25.49 -17.59 -1.81
C LYS A 790 24.20 -17.03 -2.41
N VAL A 791 24.33 -16.07 -3.32
CA VAL A 791 23.21 -15.49 -4.08
C VAL A 791 23.03 -16.28 -5.37
N GLN A 792 21.80 -16.70 -5.64
CA GLN A 792 21.41 -17.44 -6.84
C GLN A 792 20.05 -16.97 -7.33
N PHE A 793 19.77 -17.18 -8.62
CA PHE A 793 18.45 -16.97 -9.19
C PHE A 793 17.78 -18.31 -9.49
N SER A 794 16.45 -18.34 -9.41
CA SER A 794 15.63 -19.52 -9.65
C SER A 794 14.33 -19.15 -10.36
N TRP A 795 13.74 -20.15 -11.02
CA TRP A 795 12.47 -20.09 -11.72
C TRP A 795 11.45 -21.02 -11.09
N TYR A 796 10.25 -20.51 -10.87
CA TYR A 796 9.05 -21.31 -10.69
C TYR A 796 8.23 -21.31 -11.99
N GLY A 797 7.72 -22.46 -12.38
CA GLY A 797 6.66 -22.58 -13.39
C GLY A 797 5.28 -22.52 -12.74
N THR A 798 4.24 -22.71 -13.53
CA THR A 798 2.86 -22.88 -13.05
C THR A 798 2.40 -24.31 -13.29
N THR A 799 1.58 -24.85 -12.39
CA THR A 799 1.06 -26.21 -12.50
C THR A 799 0.26 -26.46 -13.80
N ASN A 800 0.23 -27.72 -14.24
CA ASN A 800 -0.60 -28.18 -15.36
C ASN A 800 -2.02 -28.59 -14.95
N LYS A 801 -2.37 -28.45 -13.66
CA LYS A 801 -3.74 -28.65 -13.16
C LYS A 801 -4.71 -27.62 -13.79
N LYS A 802 -6.01 -27.84 -13.58
CA LYS A 802 -7.08 -26.96 -14.06
C LYS A 802 -6.92 -25.53 -13.52
N ASP A 803 -6.76 -25.40 -12.20
CA ASP A 803 -6.44 -24.14 -11.54
C ASP A 803 -4.92 -23.92 -11.56
N LYS A 804 -4.49 -22.68 -11.83
CA LYS A 804 -3.09 -22.30 -12.10
C LYS A 804 -2.72 -21.01 -11.38
N SER A 805 -1.42 -20.70 -11.29
CA SER A 805 -0.97 -19.37 -10.86
C SER A 805 -1.62 -18.28 -11.72
N GLY A 806 -2.08 -17.22 -11.07
CA GLY A 806 -2.60 -15.98 -11.68
C GLY A 806 -2.24 -14.80 -10.78
N ALA A 807 -2.98 -13.69 -10.81
CA ALA A 807 -2.63 -12.50 -10.04
C ALA A 807 -2.66 -12.72 -8.51
N TYR A 808 -3.57 -13.56 -8.02
CA TYR A 808 -3.75 -13.84 -6.59
C TYR A 808 -2.97 -15.08 -6.18
N LEU A 809 -3.14 -16.17 -6.93
CA LEU A 809 -2.66 -17.49 -6.55
C LEU A 809 -1.21 -17.73 -6.98
N PHE A 810 -0.44 -18.39 -6.12
CA PHE A 810 0.83 -19.01 -6.47
C PHE A 810 0.69 -20.53 -6.43
N LEU A 811 0.66 -21.17 -7.59
CA LEU A 811 0.49 -22.63 -7.76
C LEU A 811 1.65 -23.18 -8.59
N PRO A 812 2.85 -23.31 -7.99
CA PRO A 812 4.04 -23.71 -8.71
C PRO A 812 3.96 -25.16 -9.23
N ASP A 813 4.73 -25.47 -10.27
CA ASP A 813 4.88 -26.82 -10.82
C ASP A 813 5.87 -27.72 -10.06
N GLY A 814 6.40 -27.25 -8.92
CA GLY A 814 7.34 -27.98 -8.06
C GLY A 814 8.28 -27.03 -7.32
N GLU A 815 9.39 -27.57 -6.79
CA GLU A 815 10.48 -26.73 -6.29
C GLU A 815 11.09 -25.87 -7.41
N ALA A 816 11.61 -24.70 -7.04
CA ALA A 816 12.23 -23.78 -7.99
C ALA A 816 13.41 -24.44 -8.73
N ARG A 817 13.44 -24.30 -10.05
CA ARG A 817 14.56 -24.73 -10.90
C ARG A 817 15.64 -23.65 -10.91
N PRO A 818 16.93 -23.99 -10.82
CA PRO A 818 18.01 -22.99 -10.93
C PRO A 818 17.92 -22.20 -12.24
N TYR A 819 18.20 -20.89 -12.17
CA TYR A 819 18.36 -20.05 -13.35
C TYR A 819 19.63 -20.48 -14.11
N VAL A 820 19.48 -20.99 -15.32
CA VAL A 820 20.59 -21.43 -16.16
C VAL A 820 20.90 -20.34 -17.19
N TYR A 821 22.11 -19.80 -17.15
CA TYR A 821 22.65 -18.93 -18.18
C TYR A 821 23.47 -19.75 -19.19
N THR A 822 23.15 -19.59 -20.48
CA THR A 822 23.79 -20.34 -21.58
C THR A 822 25.12 -19.71 -22.02
N THR A 823 25.28 -18.40 -21.80
CA THR A 823 26.50 -17.65 -22.05
C THR A 823 27.03 -17.06 -20.73
N PRO A 824 28.37 -17.00 -20.55
CA PRO A 824 28.95 -16.29 -19.41
C PRO A 824 28.48 -14.82 -19.41
N PRO A 825 27.98 -14.28 -18.28
CA PRO A 825 27.52 -12.91 -18.21
C PRO A 825 28.71 -11.96 -18.36
N PHE A 826 28.45 -10.79 -18.95
CA PHE A 826 29.43 -9.70 -18.86
C PHE A 826 29.46 -9.20 -17.41
N VAL A 827 30.66 -9.11 -16.82
CA VAL A 827 30.83 -8.65 -15.44
C VAL A 827 31.75 -7.43 -15.41
N ILE A 828 31.27 -6.36 -14.77
CA ILE A 828 32.02 -5.14 -14.52
C ILE A 828 32.28 -5.04 -13.03
N VAL A 829 33.55 -4.99 -12.65
CA VAL A 829 33.98 -4.75 -11.27
C VAL A 829 34.55 -3.35 -11.17
N GLN A 830 33.94 -2.51 -10.34
CA GLN A 830 34.40 -1.16 -10.05
C GLN A 830 35.06 -1.10 -8.66
N HIS A 831 36.27 -0.54 -8.60
CA HIS A 831 36.94 -0.19 -7.35
C HIS A 831 37.02 1.32 -7.21
N GLY A 832 36.41 1.85 -6.15
CA GLY A 832 36.35 3.28 -5.89
C GLY A 832 36.72 3.65 -4.45
N ARG A 833 36.92 4.95 -4.21
CA ARG A 833 37.27 5.51 -2.91
C ARG A 833 36.14 5.39 -1.88
N PHE A 834 34.90 5.67 -2.27
CA PHE A 834 33.71 5.68 -1.39
C PHE A 834 32.84 4.44 -1.54
N TYR A 835 32.88 3.77 -2.69
CA TYR A 835 32.23 2.47 -2.87
C TYR A 835 32.90 1.67 -3.99
N SER A 836 32.70 0.37 -3.94
CA SER A 836 33.06 -0.58 -4.99
C SER A 836 31.82 -1.41 -5.35
N ASP A 837 31.68 -1.85 -6.60
CA ASP A 837 30.59 -2.73 -7.00
C ASP A 837 30.98 -3.80 -8.03
N VAL A 838 30.18 -4.87 -8.07
CA VAL A 838 30.21 -5.92 -9.10
C VAL A 838 28.86 -5.87 -9.79
N THR A 839 28.84 -5.60 -11.10
CA THR A 839 27.63 -5.59 -11.92
C THR A 839 27.70 -6.70 -12.96
N CYS A 840 26.69 -7.56 -12.99
CA CYS A 840 26.55 -8.71 -13.88
C CYS A 840 25.32 -8.54 -14.76
N PHE A 841 25.49 -8.75 -16.06
CA PHE A 841 24.42 -8.67 -17.05
C PHE A 841 23.99 -10.07 -17.48
N PHE A 842 22.94 -10.60 -16.84
CA PHE A 842 22.25 -11.81 -17.28
C PHE A 842 21.12 -11.45 -18.25
N GLU A 843 20.57 -12.44 -18.96
CA GLU A 843 19.51 -12.23 -19.96
C GLU A 843 18.27 -11.55 -19.37
N HIS A 844 17.90 -11.93 -18.15
CA HIS A 844 16.66 -11.48 -17.49
C HIS A 844 16.89 -10.57 -16.29
N VAL A 845 18.14 -10.48 -15.81
CA VAL A 845 18.49 -9.78 -14.58
C VAL A 845 19.81 -9.03 -14.77
N THR A 846 19.79 -7.71 -14.58
CA THR A 846 21.02 -6.97 -14.29
C THR A 846 21.20 -6.96 -12.78
N HIS A 847 22.18 -7.72 -12.29
CA HIS A 847 22.48 -7.90 -10.87
C HIS A 847 23.66 -7.03 -10.48
N ARG A 848 23.52 -6.22 -9.44
CA ARG A 848 24.62 -5.41 -8.89
C ARG A 848 24.75 -5.63 -7.39
N VAL A 849 25.98 -5.92 -6.95
CA VAL A 849 26.36 -5.95 -5.54
C VAL A 849 27.29 -4.78 -5.27
N ARG A 850 26.92 -3.90 -4.34
CA ARG A 850 27.70 -2.72 -3.96
C ARG A 850 28.10 -2.77 -2.49
N LEU A 851 29.37 -2.48 -2.24
CA LEU A 851 29.96 -2.35 -0.91
C LEU A 851 30.47 -0.92 -0.73
N TYR A 852 29.97 -0.24 0.29
CA TYR A 852 30.38 1.13 0.60
C TYR A 852 31.67 1.13 1.42
N ASN A 853 32.66 1.92 0.99
CA ASN A 853 33.97 2.06 1.63
C ASN A 853 33.97 3.23 2.62
N VAL A 854 32.91 3.32 3.43
CA VAL A 854 32.71 4.39 4.43
C VAL A 854 32.49 3.77 5.80
N HIS A 855 32.88 4.50 6.84
CA HIS A 855 32.56 4.12 8.21
C HIS A 855 31.08 4.42 8.51
N GLY A 856 30.42 3.57 9.30
CA GLY A 856 29.02 3.75 9.70
C GLY A 856 28.10 2.65 9.17
N ILE A 857 26.79 2.94 9.13
CA ILE A 857 25.73 1.96 8.82
C ILE A 857 25.83 1.44 7.37
N GLU A 858 26.08 2.33 6.40
CA GLU A 858 26.15 1.94 4.98
C GLU A 858 27.30 0.97 4.67
N GLY A 859 28.43 1.09 5.39
CA GLY A 859 29.59 0.20 5.23
C GLY A 859 29.43 -1.17 5.90
N GLN A 860 28.44 -1.35 6.77
CA GLN A 860 28.21 -2.62 7.49
C GLN A 860 27.18 -3.53 6.79
N SER A 861 26.62 -3.10 5.66
CA SER A 861 25.65 -3.88 4.88
C SER A 861 26.05 -3.95 3.41
N VAL A 862 25.59 -4.99 2.73
CA VAL A 862 25.79 -5.16 1.29
C VAL A 862 24.54 -4.72 0.55
N GLU A 863 24.66 -3.78 -0.38
CA GLU A 863 23.55 -3.39 -1.26
C GLU A 863 23.46 -4.36 -2.44
N VAL A 864 22.25 -4.87 -2.69
CA VAL A 864 21.95 -5.70 -3.85
C VAL A 864 20.84 -5.06 -4.66
N SER A 865 21.12 -4.79 -5.94
CA SER A 865 20.17 -4.21 -6.90
C SER A 865 19.94 -5.19 -8.04
N ASN A 866 18.69 -5.59 -8.28
CA ASN A 866 18.29 -6.48 -9.37
C ASN A 866 17.31 -5.75 -10.28
N VAL A 867 17.73 -5.40 -11.49
CA VAL A 867 16.82 -4.91 -12.53
C VAL A 867 16.33 -6.11 -13.32
N VAL A 868 15.06 -6.44 -13.18
CA VAL A 868 14.42 -7.64 -13.73
C VAL A 868 13.61 -7.27 -14.97
N ASP A 869 13.80 -8.03 -16.05
CA ASP A 869 13.00 -7.95 -17.28
C ASP A 869 12.56 -9.36 -17.71
N ILE A 870 11.34 -9.75 -17.32
CA ILE A 870 10.73 -11.02 -17.71
C ILE A 870 9.62 -10.84 -18.76
N ARG A 871 9.54 -9.70 -19.45
CA ARG A 871 8.43 -9.39 -20.38
C ARG A 871 8.29 -10.38 -21.53
N LYS A 872 9.37 -11.08 -21.88
CA LYS A 872 9.41 -12.10 -22.93
C LYS A 872 9.02 -13.49 -22.44
N GLU A 873 9.01 -13.70 -21.12
CA GLU A 873 8.71 -14.99 -20.52
C GLU A 873 7.22 -15.33 -20.54
N ARG A 874 6.90 -16.60 -20.34
CA ARG A 874 5.53 -17.10 -20.26
C ARG A 874 5.42 -18.10 -19.14
N ASN A 875 4.54 -17.83 -18.18
CA ASN A 875 4.27 -18.72 -17.05
C ASN A 875 5.50 -19.01 -16.19
N HIS A 876 6.29 -17.97 -15.93
CA HIS A 876 7.47 -18.03 -15.09
C HIS A 876 7.42 -16.97 -14.00
N GLU A 877 7.93 -17.34 -12.83
CA GLU A 877 8.12 -16.46 -11.68
C GLU A 877 9.59 -16.54 -11.27
N ILE A 878 10.27 -15.40 -11.23
CA ILE A 878 11.72 -15.33 -10.94
C ILE A 878 11.94 -15.02 -9.47
N ALA A 879 12.82 -15.78 -8.83
CA ALA A 879 13.20 -15.59 -7.44
C ALA A 879 14.71 -15.40 -7.28
N MET A 880 15.09 -14.65 -6.24
CA MET A 880 16.45 -14.58 -5.73
C MET A 880 16.52 -15.44 -4.45
N ARG A 881 17.49 -16.35 -4.41
CA ARG A 881 17.76 -17.21 -3.26
C ARG A 881 19.11 -16.86 -2.66
N ILE A 882 19.14 -16.71 -1.34
CA ILE A 882 20.34 -16.51 -0.54
C ILE A 882 20.51 -17.76 0.33
N SER A 883 21.62 -18.48 0.15
CA SER A 883 21.92 -19.70 0.91
C SER A 883 23.10 -19.47 1.86
N SER A 884 23.00 -20.01 3.07
CA SER A 884 24.01 -19.90 4.11
C SER A 884 24.16 -21.18 4.93
N SER A 885 25.19 -21.21 5.78
CA SER A 885 25.42 -22.29 6.74
C SER A 885 24.64 -22.12 8.06
N ILE A 886 23.79 -21.08 8.17
CA ILE A 886 22.98 -20.84 9.38
C ILE A 886 22.00 -21.99 9.58
N ASN A 887 22.00 -22.59 10.77
CA ASN A 887 21.07 -23.66 11.10
C ASN A 887 19.75 -23.10 11.64
N SER A 888 18.93 -22.54 10.74
CA SER A 888 17.62 -22.00 11.07
C SER A 888 16.53 -23.06 11.25
N GLN A 889 16.86 -24.34 11.01
CA GLN A 889 15.92 -25.46 11.02
C GLN A 889 14.76 -25.18 10.05
N ASN A 890 13.52 -25.16 10.55
CA ASN A 890 12.33 -24.77 9.80
C ASN A 890 11.78 -23.39 10.23
N ARG A 891 12.56 -22.57 10.94
CA ARG A 891 12.13 -21.26 11.43
C ARG A 891 12.74 -20.14 10.60
N PHE A 892 11.94 -19.11 10.36
CA PHE A 892 12.38 -17.85 9.77
C PHE A 892 11.45 -16.74 10.27
N TYR A 893 11.75 -15.49 9.93
CA TYR A 893 11.06 -14.34 10.47
C TYR A 893 10.75 -13.39 9.33
N THR A 894 9.52 -12.88 9.29
CA THR A 894 9.12 -11.86 8.31
C THR A 894 8.45 -10.71 9.03
N ASP A 895 8.59 -9.52 8.50
CA ASP A 895 7.84 -8.38 9.01
C ASP A 895 6.36 -8.42 8.61
N LEU A 896 5.54 -7.76 9.41
CA LEU A 896 4.15 -7.44 9.12
C LEU A 896 4.02 -5.93 8.96
N ASN A 897 3.79 -5.50 7.73
CA ASN A 897 3.58 -4.09 7.34
C ASN A 897 4.73 -3.15 7.72
N GLY A 898 5.97 -3.65 7.91
CA GLY A 898 7.10 -2.87 8.42
C GLY A 898 6.98 -2.47 9.89
N TYR A 899 5.96 -2.93 10.61
CA TYR A 899 5.68 -2.52 11.98
C TYR A 899 6.24 -3.48 13.03
N GLN A 900 6.10 -4.78 12.79
CA GLN A 900 6.46 -5.83 13.74
C GLN A 900 7.06 -7.04 13.03
N ILE A 901 7.81 -7.89 13.74
CA ILE A 901 8.30 -9.16 13.21
C ILE A 901 7.44 -10.31 13.72
N GLN A 902 6.98 -11.14 12.79
CA GLN A 902 6.26 -12.38 13.06
C GLN A 902 7.18 -13.59 12.82
N PRO A 903 7.46 -14.39 13.86
CA PRO A 903 8.07 -15.70 13.67
C PRO A 903 7.21 -16.59 12.76
N ARG A 904 7.86 -17.26 11.80
CA ARG A 904 7.29 -18.19 10.84
C ARG A 904 7.87 -19.58 11.03
N MET A 905 7.10 -20.60 10.68
CA MET A 905 7.57 -21.98 10.62
C MET A 905 7.21 -22.59 9.26
N THR A 906 8.21 -23.09 8.56
CA THR A 906 8.02 -23.91 7.37
C THR A 906 7.46 -25.26 7.80
N MET A 907 6.28 -25.59 7.30
CA MET A 907 5.54 -26.80 7.63
C MET A 907 5.48 -27.73 6.42
N SER A 908 6.11 -28.89 6.52
CA SER A 908 6.14 -29.90 5.44
C SER A 908 4.78 -30.53 5.14
N LYS A 909 3.82 -30.45 6.08
CA LYS A 909 2.43 -30.87 5.86
C LYS A 909 1.63 -29.93 4.95
N LEU A 910 2.13 -28.71 4.75
CA LEU A 910 1.55 -27.71 3.86
C LEU A 910 2.28 -27.69 2.51
N PRO A 911 1.60 -27.35 1.41
CA PRO A 911 2.26 -27.22 0.12
C PRO A 911 3.23 -26.02 0.10
N LEU A 912 4.11 -25.96 -0.90
CA LEU A 912 5.17 -24.94 -1.00
C LEU A 912 4.62 -23.51 -0.88
N GLN A 913 3.57 -23.21 -1.66
CA GLN A 913 2.97 -21.88 -1.71
C GLN A 913 2.34 -21.41 -0.39
N ALA A 914 2.04 -22.32 0.53
CA ALA A 914 1.55 -22.02 1.87
C ALA A 914 2.65 -21.48 2.80
N ASN A 915 3.90 -21.81 2.49
CA ASN A 915 5.08 -21.40 3.25
C ASN A 915 5.70 -20.10 2.69
N VAL A 916 5.02 -19.43 1.76
CA VAL A 916 5.37 -18.10 1.28
C VAL A 916 4.56 -17.08 2.07
N TYR A 917 5.24 -16.07 2.61
CA TYR A 917 4.67 -15.02 3.45
C TYR A 917 4.99 -13.64 2.87
N PRO A 918 4.24 -12.59 3.25
CA PRO A 918 4.59 -11.24 2.86
C PRO A 918 5.87 -10.79 3.58
N MET A 919 6.71 -10.06 2.84
CA MET A 919 7.82 -9.27 3.34
C MET A 919 7.62 -7.84 2.89
N THR A 920 7.24 -6.96 3.81
CA THR A 920 6.99 -5.55 3.50
C THR A 920 8.30 -4.76 3.48
N THR A 921 9.23 -5.09 4.39
CA THR A 921 10.52 -4.41 4.55
C THR A 921 11.68 -5.36 4.89
N MET A 922 11.43 -6.50 5.55
CA MET A 922 12.52 -7.40 5.95
C MET A 922 12.11 -8.83 6.27
N ALA A 923 13.05 -9.75 6.04
CA ALA A 923 12.99 -11.12 6.52
C ALA A 923 14.36 -11.58 7.01
N TYR A 924 14.42 -12.50 7.96
CA TYR A 924 15.68 -13.06 8.42
C TYR A 924 15.59 -14.51 8.88
N ILE A 925 16.75 -15.14 8.87
CA ILE A 925 17.02 -16.44 9.49
C ILE A 925 18.13 -16.27 10.52
N GLN A 926 18.14 -17.11 11.54
CA GLN A 926 19.13 -17.03 12.61
C GLN A 926 19.37 -18.39 13.26
N ASP A 927 20.54 -18.55 13.85
CA ASP A 927 20.90 -19.61 14.79
C ASP A 927 21.49 -19.00 16.07
N ALA A 928 22.00 -19.82 16.99
CA ALA A 928 22.53 -19.35 18.27
C ALA A 928 23.66 -18.30 18.16
N GLN A 929 24.38 -18.23 17.02
CA GLN A 929 25.55 -17.39 16.85
C GLN A 929 25.37 -16.28 15.81
N TYR A 930 24.58 -16.50 14.76
CA TYR A 930 24.48 -15.59 13.63
C TYR A 930 23.04 -15.33 13.19
N ARG A 931 22.81 -14.16 12.63
CA ARG A 931 21.58 -13.77 11.94
C ARG A 931 21.93 -13.29 10.53
N LEU A 932 21.20 -13.77 9.53
CA LEU A 932 21.24 -13.26 8.17
C LEU A 932 19.91 -12.57 7.86
N THR A 933 19.97 -11.26 7.65
CA THR A 933 18.80 -10.42 7.37
C THR A 933 18.82 -9.94 5.93
N LEU A 934 17.70 -10.13 5.24
CA LEU A 934 17.39 -9.53 3.96
C LEU A 934 16.41 -8.37 4.20
N LEU A 935 16.87 -7.15 3.92
CA LEU A 935 16.04 -5.94 3.90
C LEU A 935 15.63 -5.64 2.46
N ALA A 936 14.42 -5.14 2.26
CA ALA A 936 13.87 -4.81 0.96
C ALA A 936 13.31 -3.39 0.94
N ALA A 937 13.39 -2.75 -0.23
CA ALA A 937 12.87 -1.41 -0.49
C ALA A 937 11.47 -1.44 -1.16
N GLN A 938 10.87 -2.63 -1.25
CA GLN A 938 9.56 -2.92 -1.85
C GLN A 938 8.96 -4.15 -1.18
N SER A 939 7.64 -4.26 -1.14
CA SER A 939 6.97 -5.46 -0.65
C SER A 939 7.02 -6.59 -1.67
N LEU A 940 7.34 -7.80 -1.22
CA LEU A 940 7.47 -9.01 -2.05
C LEU A 940 7.07 -10.27 -1.24
N GLY A 941 6.85 -11.39 -1.94
CA GLY A 941 6.71 -12.70 -1.30
C GLY A 941 8.06 -13.31 -0.93
N VAL A 942 8.19 -13.81 0.30
CA VAL A 942 9.41 -14.43 0.82
C VAL A 942 9.13 -15.80 1.46
N SER A 943 10.12 -16.69 1.45
CA SER A 943 10.06 -17.98 2.13
C SER A 943 11.43 -18.45 2.62
N SER A 944 11.43 -19.43 3.53
CA SER A 944 12.60 -20.22 3.93
C SER A 944 12.25 -21.70 3.85
N LEU A 945 12.25 -22.25 2.63
CA LEU A 945 11.83 -23.64 2.39
C LEU A 945 12.83 -24.68 2.92
N LYS A 946 14.11 -24.30 3.07
CA LYS A 946 15.19 -25.15 3.58
C LYS A 946 16.01 -24.36 4.59
N SER A 947 16.52 -25.04 5.61
CA SER A 947 17.39 -24.43 6.63
C SER A 947 18.54 -23.68 5.98
N GLY A 948 18.83 -22.48 6.49
CA GLY A 948 19.92 -21.65 5.97
C GLY A 948 19.58 -20.85 4.71
N GLN A 949 18.34 -20.92 4.20
CA GLN A 949 17.95 -20.24 2.96
C GLN A 949 16.89 -19.16 3.18
N ILE A 950 17.01 -18.06 2.44
CA ILE A 950 15.94 -17.08 2.22
C ILE A 950 15.71 -17.01 0.71
N GLU A 951 14.46 -17.13 0.27
CA GLU A 951 14.06 -16.97 -1.12
C GLU A 951 13.01 -15.87 -1.24
N VAL A 952 13.25 -14.90 -2.12
CA VAL A 952 12.35 -13.78 -2.41
C VAL A 952 11.95 -13.81 -3.89
N ILE A 953 10.65 -13.81 -4.17
CA ILE A 953 10.11 -13.77 -5.53
C ILE A 953 10.14 -12.30 -5.98
N MET A 954 10.74 -12.00 -7.14
CA MET A 954 11.02 -10.63 -7.58
C MET A 954 10.08 -10.13 -8.68
N ASP A 955 9.59 -11.02 -9.55
CA ASP A 955 8.57 -10.72 -10.55
C ASP A 955 7.91 -12.02 -11.05
N ARG A 956 6.73 -11.91 -11.63
CA ARG A 956 5.92 -13.04 -12.12
C ARG A 956 5.12 -12.68 -13.36
N ARG A 957 5.15 -13.57 -14.35
CA ARG A 957 4.46 -13.37 -15.64
C ARG A 957 3.63 -14.59 -16.00
N LEU A 958 2.31 -14.42 -16.05
CA LEU A 958 1.32 -15.49 -16.06
C LEU A 958 0.28 -15.21 -17.14
N MET A 959 0.02 -16.20 -18.00
CA MET A 959 -0.78 -16.03 -19.21
C MET A 959 -2.27 -16.31 -19.01
N GLN A 960 -2.65 -16.79 -17.83
CA GLN A 960 -4.00 -17.23 -17.49
C GLN A 960 -4.52 -16.54 -16.24
N ASP A 961 -5.84 -16.43 -16.16
CA ASP A 961 -6.57 -16.09 -14.94
C ASP A 961 -6.52 -17.26 -13.94
N ASP A 962 -6.62 -16.95 -12.65
CA ASP A 962 -6.67 -17.93 -11.54
C ASP A 962 -8.07 -18.14 -10.97
N ASN A 963 -9.10 -17.72 -11.70
CA ASN A 963 -10.52 -17.89 -11.39
C ASN A 963 -10.91 -17.22 -10.06
N ARG A 964 -10.45 -15.99 -9.82
CA ARG A 964 -10.87 -15.13 -8.69
C ARG A 964 -11.64 -13.87 -9.10
N GLY A 965 -12.07 -13.80 -10.36
CA GLY A 965 -12.95 -12.74 -10.87
C GLY A 965 -12.22 -11.62 -11.61
N LEU A 966 -10.88 -11.62 -11.61
CA LEU A 966 -10.09 -10.67 -12.39
C LEU A 966 -10.22 -10.90 -13.90
N GLU A 967 -10.44 -12.15 -14.34
CA GLU A 967 -10.64 -12.54 -15.75
C GLU A 967 -9.43 -12.19 -16.65
N GLN A 968 -8.23 -12.11 -16.08
CA GLN A 968 -7.00 -11.89 -16.84
C GLN A 968 -5.77 -12.44 -16.10
N GLY A 969 -4.72 -12.75 -16.86
CA GLY A 969 -3.42 -13.08 -16.30
C GLY A 969 -2.62 -11.85 -15.85
N VAL A 970 -1.32 -12.07 -15.64
CA VAL A 970 -0.32 -11.03 -15.34
C VAL A 970 0.67 -10.99 -16.49
N HIS A 971 0.40 -10.18 -17.50
CA HIS A 971 1.23 -10.05 -18.70
C HIS A 971 1.60 -8.60 -19.04
N ASP A 972 1.39 -7.67 -18.12
CA ASP A 972 1.66 -6.24 -18.23
C ASP A 972 3.01 -5.82 -17.61
N ASN A 973 3.87 -6.79 -17.27
CA ASN A 973 5.17 -6.60 -16.60
C ASN A 973 5.98 -5.41 -17.16
N LYS A 974 6.64 -4.69 -16.26
CA LYS A 974 7.57 -3.60 -16.57
C LYS A 974 8.99 -4.01 -16.19
N ILE A 975 9.98 -3.32 -16.74
CA ILE A 975 11.36 -3.45 -16.24
C ILE A 975 11.35 -2.98 -14.79
N THR A 976 11.62 -3.89 -13.86
CA THR A 976 11.42 -3.66 -12.43
C THR A 976 12.74 -3.62 -11.70
N ALA A 977 13.01 -2.53 -10.98
CA ALA A 977 14.19 -2.41 -10.13
C ALA A 977 13.87 -2.84 -8.69
N ASN A 978 14.43 -3.97 -8.27
CA ASN A 978 14.37 -4.46 -6.90
C ASN A 978 15.65 -4.05 -6.16
N LEU A 979 15.51 -3.48 -4.96
CA LEU A 979 16.63 -3.04 -4.13
C LEU A 979 16.57 -3.71 -2.76
N PHE A 980 17.71 -4.23 -2.32
CA PHE A 980 17.87 -4.97 -1.07
C PHE A 980 19.13 -4.57 -0.31
N ARG A 981 19.15 -4.86 0.99
CA ARG A 981 20.37 -4.88 1.80
C ARG A 981 20.51 -6.25 2.47
N ILE A 982 21.71 -6.83 2.41
CA ILE A 982 22.05 -8.07 3.11
C ILE A 982 22.92 -7.71 4.32
N LEU A 983 22.52 -8.20 5.49
CA LEU A 983 23.22 -8.03 6.76
C LEU A 983 23.52 -9.40 7.37
N LEU A 984 24.78 -9.65 7.70
CA LEU A 984 25.19 -10.80 8.48
C LEU A 984 25.71 -10.33 9.84
N GLU A 985 25.00 -10.70 10.89
CA GLU A 985 25.23 -10.16 12.23
C GLU A 985 25.58 -11.27 13.20
N LYS A 986 26.59 -11.02 14.02
CA LYS A 986 26.89 -11.87 15.17
C LYS A 986 25.91 -11.57 16.30
N ARG A 987 25.40 -12.62 16.92
CA ARG A 987 24.46 -12.54 18.04
C ARG A 987 25.22 -12.70 19.35
N SER A 988 24.83 -11.92 20.36
CA SER A 988 25.27 -12.17 21.72
C SER A 988 24.52 -13.38 22.26
N VAL A 989 25.23 -14.39 22.78
CA VAL A 989 24.69 -15.73 23.12
C VAL A 989 23.26 -15.63 23.69
N VAL A 990 22.29 -16.14 22.93
CA VAL A 990 20.88 -16.16 23.30
C VAL A 990 20.53 -17.57 23.76
N ASN A 991 19.73 -17.68 24.82
CA ASN A 991 19.13 -18.95 25.19
C ASN A 991 18.13 -19.36 24.09
N MET A 992 18.39 -20.47 23.40
CA MET A 992 17.53 -20.98 22.30
C MET A 992 16.07 -21.24 22.73
N GLU A 993 15.79 -21.40 24.03
CA GLU A 993 14.41 -21.48 24.54
C GLU A 993 13.66 -20.14 24.43
N GLU A 994 14.35 -19.00 24.49
CA GLU A 994 13.75 -17.70 24.26
C GLU A 994 13.36 -17.47 22.79
N GLU A 995 13.97 -18.20 21.86
CA GLU A 995 13.65 -18.13 20.43
C GLU A 995 12.37 -18.88 20.06
N LYS A 996 11.86 -19.71 20.97
CA LYS A 996 10.54 -20.33 20.82
C LYS A 996 9.40 -19.34 21.07
N LYS A 997 9.68 -18.16 21.63
CA LYS A 997 8.67 -17.12 21.88
C LYS A 997 7.96 -16.71 20.57
N SER A 998 6.73 -16.23 20.71
CA SER A 998 5.86 -15.72 19.64
C SER A 998 6.28 -14.35 19.11
N VAL A 999 7.35 -13.75 19.67
CA VAL A 999 7.86 -12.42 19.33
C VAL A 999 9.33 -12.52 18.98
N SER A 1000 9.75 -11.74 17.99
CA SER A 1000 11.16 -11.51 17.70
C SER A 1000 11.35 -10.07 17.27
N TYR A 1001 12.60 -9.59 17.24
CA TYR A 1001 12.90 -8.23 16.85
C TYR A 1001 14.17 -8.15 16.01
N PRO A 1002 14.27 -7.18 15.07
CA PRO A 1002 15.49 -6.94 14.31
C PRO A 1002 16.63 -6.47 15.25
N SER A 1003 17.85 -6.32 14.73
CA SER A 1003 18.86 -5.57 15.49
C SER A 1003 18.66 -4.07 15.27
N LEU A 1004 19.29 -3.23 16.09
CA LEU A 1004 19.31 -1.79 15.85
C LEU A 1004 19.96 -1.45 14.49
N LEU A 1005 21.05 -2.15 14.14
CA LEU A 1005 21.71 -1.99 12.84
C LEU A 1005 20.76 -2.32 11.68
N SER A 1006 20.03 -3.44 11.78
CA SER A 1006 19.04 -3.85 10.79
C SER A 1006 17.88 -2.85 10.69
N HIS A 1007 17.39 -2.35 11.83
CA HIS A 1007 16.33 -1.34 11.88
C HIS A 1007 16.74 -0.06 11.16
N ILE A 1008 17.89 0.54 11.53
CA ILE A 1008 18.37 1.78 10.91
C ILE A 1008 18.73 1.57 9.43
N THR A 1009 19.32 0.42 9.07
CA THR A 1009 19.62 0.09 7.67
C THR A 1009 18.33 0.01 6.83
N SER A 1010 17.26 -0.58 7.37
CA SER A 1010 15.95 -0.61 6.72
C SER A 1010 15.37 0.79 6.54
N SER A 1011 15.48 1.64 7.58
CA SER A 1011 15.06 3.04 7.51
C SER A 1011 15.83 3.82 6.44
N PHE A 1012 17.15 3.67 6.37
CA PHE A 1012 17.98 4.36 5.37
C PHE A 1012 17.72 3.88 3.94
N LEU A 1013 17.35 2.61 3.78
CA LEU A 1013 16.95 2.00 2.51
C LEU A 1013 15.60 2.53 2.01
N ASN A 1014 14.62 2.66 2.92
CA ASN A 1014 13.27 3.10 2.59
C ASN A 1014 13.11 4.62 2.58
N HIS A 1015 14.00 5.36 3.25
CA HIS A 1015 14.05 6.82 3.26
C HIS A 1015 15.43 7.34 2.80
N PRO A 1016 15.76 7.24 1.50
CA PRO A 1016 17.03 7.73 0.98
C PRO A 1016 17.13 9.26 1.03
N VAL A 1017 18.35 9.79 0.99
CA VAL A 1017 18.58 11.24 0.89
C VAL A 1017 18.13 11.79 -0.46
N PHE A 1018 17.69 13.05 -0.50
CA PHE A 1018 17.22 13.71 -1.72
C PHE A 1018 18.21 14.78 -2.21
N PRO A 1019 19.05 14.47 -3.21
CA PRO A 1019 19.87 15.47 -3.88
C PRO A 1019 19.04 16.29 -4.87
N MET A 1020 19.22 17.61 -4.83
CA MET A 1020 18.53 18.58 -5.67
C MET A 1020 19.53 19.61 -6.20
N THR A 1021 19.39 20.00 -7.47
CA THR A 1021 20.19 21.04 -8.11
C THR A 1021 19.29 22.17 -8.60
N GLU A 1022 19.80 23.38 -8.70
CA GLU A 1022 19.08 24.48 -9.35
C GLU A 1022 18.77 24.14 -10.81
N LYS A 1023 17.59 24.46 -11.34
CA LYS A 1023 17.31 24.25 -12.77
C LYS A 1023 18.11 25.17 -13.69
N VAL A 1024 18.21 26.44 -13.31
CA VAL A 1024 18.93 27.48 -14.04
C VAL A 1024 19.86 28.18 -13.07
N PRO A 1025 21.14 28.42 -13.42
CA PRO A 1025 22.04 29.19 -12.56
C PRO A 1025 21.47 30.59 -12.29
N VAL A 1026 21.38 30.96 -11.02
CA VAL A 1026 20.90 32.29 -10.61
C VAL A 1026 22.05 33.01 -9.89
N PRO A 1027 22.74 33.97 -10.55
CA PRO A 1027 23.93 34.61 -9.98
C PRO A 1027 23.69 35.37 -8.66
N THR A 1028 22.46 35.81 -8.42
CA THR A 1028 22.06 36.53 -7.19
C THR A 1028 21.67 35.61 -6.04
N LEU A 1029 21.59 34.29 -6.25
CA LEU A 1029 21.10 33.36 -5.25
C LEU A 1029 22.13 33.15 -4.13
N GLN A 1030 21.75 33.56 -2.93
CA GLN A 1030 22.54 33.33 -1.72
C GLN A 1030 21.82 32.37 -0.78
N LEU A 1031 22.41 31.19 -0.61
CA LEU A 1031 21.89 30.14 0.26
C LEU A 1031 22.67 30.07 1.58
N LEU A 1032 21.97 29.73 2.65
CA LEU A 1032 22.51 29.23 3.91
C LEU A 1032 23.24 27.91 3.64
N GLY A 1033 24.27 27.61 4.45
CA GLY A 1033 25.03 26.37 4.26
C GLY A 1033 24.28 25.12 4.69
N GLU A 1034 23.29 25.27 5.57
CA GLU A 1034 22.45 24.19 6.07
C GLU A 1034 21.15 24.72 6.67
N PHE A 1035 20.19 23.81 6.84
CA PHE A 1035 19.00 23.97 7.67
C PHE A 1035 18.93 22.77 8.60
N SER A 1036 18.94 22.99 9.92
CA SER A 1036 18.88 21.93 10.94
C SER A 1036 17.68 22.17 11.85
N PRO A 1037 16.54 21.50 11.64
CA PRO A 1037 15.34 21.71 12.45
C PRO A 1037 15.45 21.05 13.84
N LEU A 1038 16.31 20.04 13.99
CA LEU A 1038 16.59 19.38 15.26
C LEU A 1038 17.96 19.81 15.79
N MET A 1039 18.06 19.98 17.11
CA MET A 1039 19.33 20.30 17.79
C MET A 1039 20.27 19.09 17.87
N SER A 1040 19.72 17.89 17.90
CA SER A 1040 20.47 16.62 17.93
C SER A 1040 19.64 15.49 17.32
N SER A 1041 20.28 14.35 17.04
CA SER A 1041 19.57 13.17 16.53
C SER A 1041 18.58 12.64 17.57
N LEU A 1042 17.42 12.17 17.13
CA LEU A 1042 16.54 11.39 18.01
C LEU A 1042 17.23 10.05 18.38
N PRO A 1043 16.80 9.35 19.44
CA PRO A 1043 17.21 7.97 19.67
C PRO A 1043 16.98 7.08 18.45
N CYS A 1044 17.89 6.15 18.18
CA CYS A 1044 17.87 5.33 16.96
C CYS A 1044 16.69 4.35 16.87
N ASP A 1045 15.95 4.17 17.96
CA ASP A 1045 14.74 3.37 18.10
C ASP A 1045 13.45 4.21 18.06
N ILE A 1046 13.56 5.52 17.81
CA ILE A 1046 12.45 6.46 17.63
C ILE A 1046 12.39 6.90 16.18
N HIS A 1047 11.21 6.72 15.58
CA HIS A 1047 10.90 7.21 14.24
C HIS A 1047 9.73 8.20 14.28
N LEU A 1048 9.93 9.37 13.66
CA LEU A 1048 8.87 10.34 13.44
C LEU A 1048 8.08 9.92 12.22
N VAL A 1049 7.03 9.12 12.45
CA VAL A 1049 6.20 8.54 11.38
C VAL A 1049 5.63 9.62 10.48
N ASN A 1050 5.10 10.70 11.07
CA ASN A 1050 4.50 11.79 10.31
C ASN A 1050 4.62 13.13 11.05
N LEU A 1051 4.90 14.21 10.31
CA LEU A 1051 4.79 15.61 10.75
C LEU A 1051 4.02 16.36 9.66
N ARG A 1052 2.69 16.32 9.78
CA ARG A 1052 1.79 16.82 8.74
C ARG A 1052 1.07 18.09 9.13
N THR A 1053 0.78 18.91 8.13
CA THR A 1053 -0.09 20.08 8.29
C THR A 1053 -1.55 19.66 8.20
N ILE A 1054 -2.37 20.07 9.18
CA ILE A 1054 -3.81 19.73 9.25
C ILE A 1054 -4.66 20.89 8.73
N GLN A 1055 -5.73 20.55 8.02
CA GLN A 1055 -6.73 21.53 7.59
C GLN A 1055 -7.52 22.03 8.82
N SER A 1056 -7.51 23.34 9.10
CA SER A 1056 -8.24 23.88 10.25
C SER A 1056 -9.76 23.86 10.02
N LYS A 1057 -10.54 23.72 11.11
CA LYS A 1057 -11.97 24.10 11.14
C LYS A 1057 -12.08 25.63 11.10
N MET A 1058 -11.89 26.26 9.94
CA MET A 1058 -12.26 27.66 9.74
C MET A 1058 -13.17 27.85 8.54
N ILE A 1059 -14.25 28.59 8.82
CA ILE A 1059 -15.36 28.99 7.95
C ILE A 1059 -14.84 29.62 6.66
N LEU A 1060 -15.38 29.19 5.52
CA LEU A 1060 -15.31 29.88 4.23
C LEU A 1060 -15.89 31.30 4.38
N SER A 1061 -15.11 32.27 4.85
CA SER A 1061 -15.43 33.68 4.61
C SER A 1061 -15.18 33.93 3.12
N ARG A 1062 -16.22 34.37 2.40
CA ARG A 1062 -16.19 34.77 0.98
C ARG A 1062 -14.89 35.54 0.69
N GLY A 1063 -13.94 34.86 0.03
CA GLY A 1063 -12.58 35.37 -0.16
C GLY A 1063 -11.49 34.29 0.03
N GLY A 1064 -11.53 33.23 -0.78
CA GLY A 1064 -10.36 32.53 -1.35
C GLY A 1064 -9.23 31.93 -0.48
N PHE A 1065 -9.16 32.09 0.85
CA PHE A 1065 -8.00 31.60 1.62
C PHE A 1065 -8.34 30.45 2.57
N LEU A 1066 -7.73 29.29 2.33
CA LEU A 1066 -7.67 28.16 3.26
C LEU A 1066 -6.69 28.49 4.40
N LYS A 1067 -7.17 28.62 5.64
CA LYS A 1067 -6.29 28.63 6.81
C LYS A 1067 -5.93 27.19 7.20
N ALA A 1068 -4.67 26.81 7.03
CA ALA A 1068 -4.11 25.62 7.66
C ALA A 1068 -3.76 25.93 9.12
N ALA A 1069 -4.08 25.02 10.05
CA ALA A 1069 -3.65 25.14 11.44
C ALA A 1069 -2.42 24.25 11.67
N PRO A 1070 -1.44 24.69 12.49
CA PRO A 1070 -0.45 23.77 13.00
C PRO A 1070 -1.14 22.71 13.86
N ALA A 1071 -0.72 21.47 13.71
CA ALA A 1071 -1.02 20.42 14.67
C ALA A 1071 0.26 20.07 15.42
N ASP A 1072 0.12 19.72 16.70
CA ASP A 1072 1.19 19.16 17.51
C ASP A 1072 1.54 17.75 17.04
N SER A 1073 2.83 17.41 17.18
CA SER A 1073 3.44 16.14 16.84
C SER A 1073 2.76 14.95 17.53
N GLY A 1074 2.50 13.87 16.78
CA GLY A 1074 2.09 12.60 17.38
C GLY A 1074 1.88 11.50 16.34
N ILE A 1075 2.86 10.62 16.16
CA ILE A 1075 3.02 9.29 16.78
C ILE A 1075 4.54 9.05 16.80
N GLY A 1076 5.17 9.05 17.98
CA GLY A 1076 6.51 8.51 18.14
C GLY A 1076 6.38 7.00 18.26
N GLY A 1077 6.75 6.24 17.23
CA GLY A 1077 6.91 4.80 17.37
C GLY A 1077 8.24 4.53 18.07
N ARG A 1078 8.22 4.09 19.34
CA ARG A 1078 9.37 3.43 19.97
C ARG A 1078 9.35 1.96 19.58
N GLN A 1079 10.31 1.50 18.79
CA GLN A 1079 10.64 0.07 18.75
C GLN A 1079 11.77 -0.16 19.74
N ALA A 1080 11.46 -0.27 21.03
CA ALA A 1080 12.48 -0.40 22.06
C ALA A 1080 13.31 -1.69 21.88
N PHE A 1081 14.61 -1.54 21.62
CA PHE A 1081 15.59 -2.62 21.70
C PHE A 1081 16.54 -2.29 22.85
N GLN A 1082 16.46 -3.01 23.97
CA GLN A 1082 17.47 -2.85 25.03
C GLN A 1082 18.37 -4.08 25.17
N ARG A 1083 19.67 -3.81 25.09
CA ARG A 1083 20.61 -4.27 26.11
C ARG A 1083 21.30 -3.04 26.70
N GLY A 1084 21.18 -2.88 28.03
CA GLY A 1084 22.06 -2.04 28.85
C GLY A 1084 21.54 -0.64 29.18
N SER A 1085 20.98 -0.51 30.39
CA SER A 1085 20.94 0.67 31.30
C SER A 1085 20.88 2.09 30.71
N LEU A 1086 19.81 2.84 31.02
CA LEU A 1086 19.83 4.11 31.80
C LEU A 1086 18.48 4.86 31.76
N ASP A 1087 18.29 5.69 32.80
CA ASP A 1087 17.13 6.51 33.19
C ASP A 1087 16.53 7.44 32.11
N PRO A 1088 15.25 7.86 32.26
CA PRO A 1088 14.54 8.68 31.27
C PRO A 1088 14.99 10.15 31.29
N PRO A 1089 15.15 10.81 30.13
CA PRO A 1089 15.31 12.25 30.07
C PRO A 1089 13.94 12.96 30.10
N GLN A 1090 13.88 14.01 30.92
CA GLN A 1090 12.77 14.95 31.04
C GLN A 1090 12.62 15.84 29.78
N GLU A 1091 11.39 16.33 29.64
CA GLU A 1091 10.74 17.13 28.60
C GLU A 1091 11.59 18.21 27.89
N GLY A 1092 11.34 18.34 26.58
CA GLY A 1092 11.75 19.46 25.73
C GLY A 1092 11.68 19.10 24.24
N LEU A 1093 10.51 19.32 23.61
CA LEU A 1093 10.33 19.34 22.15
C LEU A 1093 10.34 20.77 21.63
#